data_AF-A0AAV0I5F9-F1
#
_entry.id   AF-A0AAV0I5F9-F1
#
_cell.length_a   1.000
_cell.length_b   1.000
_cell.length_c   1.000
_cell.angle_alpha   90.00
_cell.angle_beta   90.00
_cell.angle_gamma   90.00
#
_symmetry.space_group_name_H-M   'P 1'
#
loop_
_entity.id
_entity.type
_entity.pdbx_description
1 polymer ?
#
loop_
_entity_poly.entity_id
_entity_poly.type
_entity_poly.pdbx_seq_one_letter_code
_entity_poly.pdbx_strand_id
1 'polypeptide(L)'
;MGTRSFAKLFLWLLLCLFGLLGSQLIQATVTYDRKAIVINGQRRILFSGSIHYPRSTPDMWEDLIQKAKDGGVDVIETYVFWNVHEPSPGNFNFEGRNDLVRFIRTIHKAGLYAHLRIGPYVCAEWNFGGFPVWLKYVPGISFRTDNEPFKKAMQGFTEKIVGLMKSENLFESQGGPIILSQIENEYGVQSKLFGAAGYNYMSWAADMAVKLGTGVPWVMCKEEDAPDPVINTCNGFYCDQFAPNKPYKPTMWTEAWSGWFSEFGGPLHQRPVQDLAFAVARVDIGSSEAFLRGGELPTLIVRSSGHAVHVFINGQLSGSAFGTRENRKFTYTGKVNLRAGKNKIALLSVAVGLPNVGGHYETWNTGILGPVALHGLDQGKWDLSWQTWTYQVGLKGEAMNLLSPTSVSSVDWMQSSLVVQKQQPLTWHKAYFNSPDGDEPLALDMEGMGKGQIWINGQSIGRYWTAYANGQCNGCSYAGSFRPPKCQLGCGKPTQRWYHVPRSWLKPTQNLLVVFEELGGDPSRISLVKRSVATVCAEVAEFHPTLKNWHIESYGRAEEFHSPKVHLRCNQGQTISSIKFASFGTPLGTCGTYQQGTCHAPTSYDIIERKCKGKQRCAVTISNSNFGQDPCPNVLKRLSVEAVCAPTGLRV
;
A
#
# COMPACT_ATOMS: atom_id res chain seq x y z
N MET A 1 18.91 70.58 26.91
CA MET A 1 18.66 69.12 27.00
C MET A 1 17.17 68.88 26.79
N GLY A 2 16.74 67.84 26.06
CA GLY A 2 15.30 67.53 25.95
C GLY A 2 14.86 66.56 24.85
N THR A 3 15.34 66.71 23.61
CA THR A 3 14.70 66.07 22.44
C THR A 3 15.24 64.69 22.02
N ARG A 4 16.48 64.32 22.40
CA ARG A 4 17.07 63.02 22.04
C ARG A 4 16.59 61.82 22.89
N SER A 5 15.88 62.05 23.99
CA SER A 5 15.38 60.97 24.86
C SER A 5 14.07 60.35 24.34
N PHE A 6 13.09 61.19 23.99
CA PHE A 6 11.76 60.76 23.53
C PHE A 6 11.80 59.88 22.28
N ALA A 7 12.65 60.20 21.29
CA ALA A 7 12.76 59.40 20.08
C ALA A 7 13.27 57.97 20.34
N LYS A 8 14.18 57.79 21.31
CA LYS A 8 14.65 56.45 21.72
C LYS A 8 13.58 55.68 22.49
N LEU A 9 12.86 56.35 23.39
CA LEU A 9 11.77 55.74 24.15
C LEU A 9 10.62 55.28 23.22
N PHE A 10 10.27 56.11 22.22
CA PHE A 10 9.23 55.78 21.25
C PHE A 10 9.62 54.62 20.33
N LEU A 11 10.89 54.55 19.90
CA LEU A 11 11.40 53.43 19.10
C LEU A 11 11.43 52.11 19.91
N TRP A 12 11.78 52.16 21.20
CA TRP A 12 11.70 51.01 22.10
C TRP A 12 10.25 50.57 22.35
N LEU A 13 9.32 51.49 22.54
CA LEU A 13 7.89 51.19 22.66
C LEU A 13 7.34 50.54 21.38
N LEU A 14 7.72 51.02 20.20
CA LEU A 14 7.37 50.40 18.91
C LEU A 14 7.97 49.00 18.73
N LEU A 15 9.23 48.79 19.12
CA LEU A 15 9.88 47.47 19.10
C LEU A 15 9.23 46.50 20.11
N CYS A 16 8.86 46.96 21.29
CA CYS A 16 8.08 46.17 22.26
C CYS A 16 6.66 45.88 21.77
N LEU A 17 5.97 46.82 21.11
CA LEU A 17 4.67 46.55 20.50
C LEU A 17 4.77 45.54 19.35
N PHE A 18 5.78 45.64 18.48
CA PHE A 18 6.01 44.62 17.43
C PHE A 18 6.40 43.26 18.02
N GLY A 19 7.16 43.23 19.12
CA GLY A 19 7.46 42.00 19.86
C GLY A 19 6.23 41.37 20.54
N LEU A 20 5.27 42.18 20.98
CA LEU A 20 4.01 41.73 21.59
C LEU A 20 2.90 41.40 20.56
N LEU A 21 2.94 41.99 19.36
CA LEU A 21 2.02 41.69 18.26
C LEU A 21 2.50 40.51 17.38
N GLY A 22 3.79 40.15 17.47
CA GLY A 22 4.38 39.01 16.75
C GLY A 22 4.12 37.64 17.38
N SER A 23 3.67 37.58 18.63
CA SER A 23 3.41 36.34 19.36
C SER A 23 1.95 35.89 19.25
N GLN A 24 1.50 35.62 18.01
CA GLN A 24 0.42 34.64 17.86
C GLN A 24 0.93 33.31 18.41
N LEU A 25 0.44 32.92 19.59
CA LEU A 25 0.59 31.56 20.10
C LEU A 25 0.06 30.61 19.03
N ILE A 26 0.97 29.88 18.37
CA ILE A 26 0.59 28.81 17.44
C ILE A 26 -0.05 27.73 18.31
N GLN A 27 -1.38 27.77 18.40
CA GLN A 27 -2.17 26.84 19.20
C GLN A 27 -2.27 25.50 18.46
N ALA A 28 -1.16 24.76 18.51
CA ALA A 28 -0.97 23.42 17.98
C ALA A 28 -2.03 22.47 18.57
N THR A 29 -3.12 22.28 17.83
CA THR A 29 -4.32 21.58 18.28
C THR A 29 -5.01 20.85 17.14
N VAL A 30 -5.29 19.56 17.36
CA VAL A 30 -6.18 18.78 16.51
C VAL A 30 -7.44 18.41 17.28
N THR A 31 -8.58 18.84 16.76
CA THR A 31 -9.92 18.52 17.26
C THR A 31 -10.80 18.09 16.08
N TYR A 32 -12.09 17.91 16.31
CA TYR A 32 -13.05 17.60 15.25
C TYR A 32 -14.43 18.16 15.57
N ASP A 33 -15.24 18.30 14.52
CA ASP A 33 -16.69 18.51 14.64
C ASP A 33 -17.44 17.70 13.58
N ARG A 34 -18.77 17.86 13.51
CA ARG A 34 -19.66 17.18 12.55
C ARG A 34 -19.15 17.20 11.10
N LYS A 35 -18.43 18.25 10.69
CA LYS A 35 -18.02 18.46 9.29
C LYS A 35 -16.63 17.92 8.98
N ALA A 36 -15.66 18.09 9.88
CA ALA A 36 -14.26 17.81 9.57
C ALA A 36 -13.37 17.63 10.82
N ILE A 37 -12.16 17.12 10.58
CA ILE A 37 -11.02 17.37 11.47
C ILE A 37 -10.69 18.87 11.43
N VAL A 38 -10.39 19.44 12.59
CA VAL A 38 -10.04 20.85 12.79
C VAL A 38 -8.60 20.90 13.29
N ILE A 39 -7.69 21.38 12.45
CA ILE A 39 -6.26 21.54 12.76
C ILE A 39 -6.00 23.03 12.93
N ASN A 40 -5.49 23.44 14.09
CA ASN A 40 -5.16 24.83 14.43
C ASN A 40 -6.32 25.80 14.16
N GLY A 41 -7.51 25.42 14.63
CA GLY A 41 -8.76 26.16 14.45
C GLY A 41 -9.38 26.11 13.04
N GLN A 42 -8.74 25.43 12.07
CA GLN A 42 -9.21 25.36 10.68
C GLN A 42 -9.72 23.96 10.33
N ARG A 43 -10.98 23.87 9.88
CA ARG A 43 -11.53 22.65 9.27
C ARG A 43 -10.72 22.28 8.03
N ARG A 44 -10.37 21.00 7.88
CA ARG A 44 -9.65 20.47 6.71
C ARG A 44 -10.40 19.30 6.08
N ILE A 45 -10.57 19.35 4.76
CA ILE A 45 -10.72 18.15 3.94
C ILE A 45 -9.30 17.62 3.74
N LEU A 46 -9.06 16.35 4.04
CA LEU A 46 -7.74 15.75 4.08
C LEU A 46 -7.67 14.60 3.09
N PHE A 47 -6.81 14.70 2.07
CA PHE A 47 -6.49 13.59 1.19
C PHE A 47 -5.34 12.79 1.78
N SER A 48 -5.56 11.49 2.00
CA SER A 48 -4.57 10.59 2.60
C SER A 48 -4.11 9.49 1.65
N GLY A 49 -2.86 9.07 1.79
CA GLY A 49 -2.32 7.90 1.09
C GLY A 49 -1.42 7.06 2.00
N SER A 50 -1.64 5.74 2.02
CA SER A 50 -0.89 4.83 2.89
C SER A 50 0.48 4.48 2.32
N ILE A 51 1.55 4.70 3.09
CA ILE A 51 2.93 4.29 2.76
C ILE A 51 3.51 3.55 3.98
N HIS A 52 3.64 2.23 3.88
CA HIS A 52 4.14 1.41 4.99
C HIS A 52 5.68 1.38 4.99
N TYR A 53 6.31 1.98 6.00
CA TYR A 53 7.77 2.13 6.08
C TYR A 53 8.57 0.83 5.88
N PRO A 54 8.21 -0.36 6.44
CA PRO A 54 9.02 -1.57 6.26
C PRO A 54 8.84 -2.24 4.87
N ARG A 55 7.90 -1.76 4.05
CA ARG A 55 7.69 -2.22 2.65
C ARG A 55 8.57 -1.48 1.64
N SER A 56 9.42 -0.55 2.11
CA SER A 56 10.41 0.18 1.31
C SER A 56 11.72 0.35 2.11
N THR A 57 12.77 0.90 1.52
CA THR A 57 14.02 1.22 2.25
C THR A 57 14.04 2.68 2.70
N PRO A 58 14.84 3.04 3.73
CA PRO A 58 14.99 4.43 4.17
C PRO A 58 15.39 5.41 3.07
N ASP A 59 16.14 4.94 2.06
CA ASP A 59 16.58 5.73 0.91
C ASP A 59 15.45 6.02 -0.08
N MET A 60 14.38 5.20 -0.08
CA MET A 60 13.19 5.41 -0.91
C MET A 60 12.17 6.34 -0.26
N TRP A 61 12.16 6.48 1.07
CA TRP A 61 11.08 7.17 1.79
C TRP A 61 10.89 8.62 1.34
N GLU A 62 11.97 9.39 1.17
CA GLU A 62 11.88 10.80 0.77
C GLU A 62 11.30 10.96 -0.65
N ASP A 63 11.71 10.12 -1.61
CA ASP A 63 11.15 10.10 -2.97
C ASP A 63 9.68 9.65 -3.01
N LEU A 64 9.32 8.61 -2.23
CA LEU A 64 7.94 8.13 -2.14
C LEU A 64 7.00 9.18 -1.52
N ILE A 65 7.42 9.82 -0.44
CA ILE A 65 6.66 10.87 0.25
C ILE A 65 6.56 12.12 -0.63
N GLN A 66 7.64 12.52 -1.32
CA GLN A 66 7.60 13.65 -2.24
C GLN A 66 6.71 13.36 -3.47
N LYS A 67 6.69 12.12 -3.98
CA LYS A 67 5.74 11.71 -5.04
C LYS A 67 4.29 11.76 -4.58
N ALA A 68 4.01 11.38 -3.33
CA ALA A 68 2.68 11.50 -2.75
C ALA A 68 2.26 12.98 -2.60
N LYS A 69 3.16 13.84 -2.12
CA LYS A 69 2.96 15.30 -2.07
C LYS A 69 2.72 15.91 -3.45
N ASP A 70 3.54 15.56 -4.44
CA ASP A 70 3.38 15.96 -5.85
C ASP A 70 2.02 15.47 -6.43
N GLY A 71 1.49 14.36 -5.90
CA GLY A 71 0.18 13.79 -6.21
C GLY A 71 -1.01 14.44 -5.49
N GLY A 72 -0.76 15.39 -4.57
CA GLY A 72 -1.79 16.17 -3.89
C GLY A 72 -2.38 15.53 -2.62
N VAL A 73 -1.66 14.62 -1.94
CA VAL A 73 -2.06 14.18 -0.59
C VAL A 73 -1.60 15.18 0.48
N ASP A 74 -2.43 15.38 1.50
CA ASP A 74 -2.11 16.16 2.71
C ASP A 74 -1.52 15.29 3.83
N VAL A 75 -1.88 14.00 3.84
CA VAL A 75 -1.58 13.07 4.95
C VAL A 75 -0.94 11.79 4.42
N ILE A 76 0.17 11.36 5.03
CA ILE A 76 0.70 10.00 4.86
C ILE A 76 0.19 9.11 5.99
N GLU A 77 -0.42 7.98 5.63
CA GLU A 77 -0.90 7.00 6.60
C GLU A 77 0.08 5.83 6.70
N THR A 78 0.32 5.31 7.92
CA THR A 78 1.02 4.04 8.10
C THR A 78 0.52 3.27 9.31
N TYR A 79 0.45 1.95 9.16
CA TYR A 79 0.41 1.02 10.28
C TYR A 79 1.73 0.98 11.05
N VAL A 80 1.69 0.55 12.31
CA VAL A 80 2.88 0.18 13.11
C VAL A 80 2.96 -1.34 13.26
N PHE A 81 4.10 -1.94 12.90
CA PHE A 81 4.25 -3.40 12.76
C PHE A 81 4.92 -4.04 13.98
N TRP A 82 4.15 -4.39 15.01
CA TRP A 82 4.67 -4.89 16.31
C TRP A 82 5.70 -6.02 16.16
N ASN A 83 5.42 -7.06 15.36
CA ASN A 83 6.31 -8.23 15.22
C ASN A 83 7.73 -7.96 14.69
N VAL A 84 7.96 -6.87 13.96
CA VAL A 84 9.32 -6.47 13.55
C VAL A 84 9.95 -5.46 14.51
N HIS A 85 9.13 -4.77 15.30
CA HIS A 85 9.58 -3.89 16.37
C HIS A 85 9.91 -4.64 17.67
N GLU A 86 9.31 -5.80 17.93
CA GLU A 86 9.59 -6.63 19.11
C GLU A 86 9.72 -8.12 18.70
N PRO A 87 10.77 -8.50 17.95
CA PRO A 87 10.98 -9.87 17.48
C PRO A 87 11.08 -10.92 18.61
N SER A 88 11.48 -10.50 19.81
CA SER A 88 11.44 -11.30 21.05
C SER A 88 11.06 -10.38 22.23
N PRO A 89 10.44 -10.90 23.31
CA PRO A 89 9.94 -10.08 24.41
C PRO A 89 10.98 -9.10 24.96
N GLY A 90 10.63 -7.81 25.05
CA GLY A 90 11.48 -6.73 25.55
C GLY A 90 12.60 -6.27 24.61
N ASN A 91 12.89 -7.00 23.52
CA ASN A 91 13.96 -6.67 22.58
C ASN A 91 13.43 -5.83 21.42
N PHE A 92 13.60 -4.52 21.50
CA PHE A 92 13.03 -3.59 20.52
C PHE A 92 13.95 -3.27 19.35
N ASN A 93 13.40 -3.23 18.14
CA ASN A 93 14.09 -2.83 16.91
C ASN A 93 13.40 -1.62 16.25
N PHE A 94 14.12 -0.51 16.17
CA PHE A 94 13.74 0.70 15.45
C PHE A 94 14.83 1.14 14.46
N GLU A 95 15.57 0.18 13.88
CA GLU A 95 16.70 0.43 12.99
C GLU A 95 16.37 0.19 11.51
N GLY A 96 17.12 0.83 10.61
CA GLY A 96 17.01 0.62 9.17
C GLY A 96 15.60 0.87 8.66
N ARG A 97 15.00 -0.09 7.95
CA ARG A 97 13.61 0.02 7.46
C ARG A 97 12.54 -0.05 8.55
N ASN A 98 12.92 -0.33 9.80
CA ASN A 98 12.03 -0.29 10.97
C ASN A 98 12.18 1.02 11.75
N ASP A 99 12.94 2.01 11.26
CA ASP A 99 13.07 3.32 11.91
C ASP A 99 11.81 4.18 11.68
N LEU A 100 10.80 3.92 12.51
CA LEU A 100 9.52 4.64 12.52
C LEU A 100 9.71 6.13 12.78
N VAL A 101 10.61 6.52 13.70
CA VAL A 101 10.86 7.92 14.05
C VAL A 101 11.40 8.68 12.85
N ARG A 102 12.40 8.14 12.15
CA ARG A 102 12.93 8.72 10.90
C ARG A 102 11.88 8.78 9.80
N PHE A 103 11.03 7.76 9.66
CA PHE A 103 9.95 7.79 8.67
C PHE A 103 8.97 8.94 8.93
N ILE A 104 8.46 9.07 10.16
CA ILE A 104 7.54 10.15 10.54
C ILE A 104 8.22 11.53 10.43
N ARG A 105 9.50 11.66 10.80
CA ARG A 105 10.28 12.89 10.55
C ARG A 105 10.44 13.21 9.06
N THR A 106 10.54 12.21 8.18
CA THR A 106 10.56 12.44 6.71
C THR A 106 9.22 13.01 6.21
N ILE A 107 8.09 12.53 6.74
CA ILE A 107 6.76 13.08 6.45
C ILE A 107 6.68 14.55 6.88
N HIS A 108 7.14 14.86 8.10
CA HIS A 108 7.19 16.22 8.61
C HIS A 108 8.11 17.15 7.79
N LYS A 109 9.31 16.67 7.40
CA LYS A 109 10.24 17.39 6.52
C LYS A 109 9.62 17.73 5.17
N ALA A 110 8.77 16.85 4.63
CA ALA A 110 8.01 17.10 3.42
C ALA A 110 6.87 18.12 3.62
N GLY A 111 6.54 18.51 4.86
CA GLY A 111 5.42 19.40 5.16
C GLY A 111 4.06 18.73 4.97
N LEU A 112 3.98 17.42 5.18
CA LEU A 112 2.74 16.65 5.22
C LEU A 112 2.40 16.28 6.67
N TYR A 113 1.13 15.96 6.90
CA TYR A 113 0.67 15.37 8.15
C TYR A 113 0.79 13.82 8.12
N ALA A 114 0.64 13.20 9.28
CA ALA A 114 0.67 11.74 9.45
C ALA A 114 -0.59 11.21 10.15
N HIS A 115 -1.10 10.08 9.68
CA HIS A 115 -2.06 9.25 10.41
C HIS A 115 -1.36 7.96 10.85
N LEU A 116 -1.17 7.79 12.17
CA LEU A 116 -0.40 6.68 12.73
C LEU A 116 -1.34 5.57 13.22
N ARG A 117 -1.50 4.51 12.44
CA ARG A 117 -2.36 3.36 12.76
C ARG A 117 -1.59 2.37 13.65
N ILE A 118 -1.56 2.63 14.95
CA ILE A 118 -0.73 1.90 15.92
C ILE A 118 -1.16 0.43 16.05
N GLY A 119 -2.47 0.14 15.93
CA GLY A 119 -3.01 -1.22 16.01
C GLY A 119 -3.16 -1.69 17.46
N PRO A 120 -2.45 -2.74 17.94
CA PRO A 120 -1.29 -3.38 17.31
C PRO A 120 -1.64 -4.61 16.45
N TYR A 121 -2.91 -5.02 16.43
CA TYR A 121 -3.44 -5.74 15.27
C TYR A 121 -3.57 -4.75 14.10
N VAL A 122 -3.04 -5.11 12.94
CA VAL A 122 -3.05 -4.26 11.74
C VAL A 122 -3.61 -4.94 10.50
N CYS A 123 -3.85 -6.26 10.53
CA CYS A 123 -4.20 -7.07 9.36
C CYS A 123 -3.18 -6.94 8.21
N ALA A 124 -3.36 -5.92 7.36
CA ALA A 124 -2.43 -5.34 6.38
C ALA A 124 -1.75 -6.29 5.38
N GLU A 125 -2.25 -7.52 5.19
CA GLU A 125 -1.53 -8.62 4.52
C GLU A 125 -0.10 -8.76 5.06
N TRP A 126 0.02 -8.64 6.38
CA TRP A 126 1.27 -8.70 7.11
C TRP A 126 1.32 -9.96 7.97
N ASN A 127 2.51 -10.54 8.14
CA ASN A 127 2.69 -11.81 8.82
C ASN A 127 2.03 -11.80 10.21
N PHE A 128 1.14 -12.76 10.47
CA PHE A 128 0.39 -12.89 11.72
C PHE A 128 -0.47 -11.67 12.12
N GLY A 129 -0.81 -10.81 11.15
CA GLY A 129 -1.65 -9.62 11.37
C GLY A 129 -0.98 -8.50 12.14
N GLY A 130 0.36 -8.55 12.29
CA GLY A 130 1.14 -7.60 13.08
C GLY A 130 1.67 -8.20 14.39
N PHE A 131 1.01 -9.21 14.96
CA PHE A 131 1.42 -9.76 16.27
C PHE A 131 2.76 -10.50 16.22
N PRO A 132 3.62 -10.35 17.25
CA PRO A 132 4.78 -11.20 17.41
C PRO A 132 4.37 -12.66 17.63
N VAL A 133 5.12 -13.61 17.05
CA VAL A 133 4.79 -15.04 17.17
C VAL A 133 4.97 -15.55 18.61
N TRP A 134 5.91 -14.97 19.37
CA TRP A 134 6.12 -15.31 20.79
C TRP A 134 4.88 -15.00 21.65
N LEU A 135 4.06 -14.01 21.26
CA LEU A 135 2.88 -13.58 22.02
C LEU A 135 1.89 -14.73 22.20
N LYS A 136 1.75 -15.60 21.18
CA LYS A 136 0.87 -16.80 21.22
C LYS A 136 1.20 -17.76 22.36
N TYR A 137 2.45 -17.77 22.85
CA TYR A 137 2.93 -18.70 23.86
C TYR A 137 2.93 -18.12 25.28
N VAL A 138 2.42 -16.89 25.46
CA VAL A 138 2.18 -16.32 26.79
C VAL A 138 1.10 -17.14 27.51
N PRO A 139 1.32 -17.61 28.75
CA PRO A 139 0.35 -18.43 29.46
C PRO A 139 -1.03 -17.76 29.60
N GLY A 140 -2.09 -18.50 29.28
CA GLY A 140 -3.48 -18.04 29.39
C GLY A 140 -3.90 -16.96 28.38
N ILE A 141 -3.10 -16.69 27.35
CA ILE A 141 -3.42 -15.64 26.37
C ILE A 141 -4.54 -16.06 25.41
N SER A 142 -5.39 -15.10 25.06
CA SER A 142 -6.35 -15.19 23.96
C SER A 142 -6.36 -13.85 23.22
N PHE A 143 -6.23 -13.86 21.90
CA PHE A 143 -5.97 -12.62 21.15
C PHE A 143 -7.26 -11.83 20.90
N ARG A 144 -7.16 -10.50 20.96
CA ARG A 144 -8.22 -9.54 20.60
C ARG A 144 -9.55 -9.86 21.30
N THR A 145 -9.51 -10.04 22.62
CA THR A 145 -10.69 -10.26 23.47
C THR A 145 -10.36 -9.81 24.90
N ASP A 146 -11.34 -9.83 25.81
CA ASP A 146 -11.18 -9.39 27.20
C ASP A 146 -10.34 -10.40 28.01
N ASN A 147 -9.02 -10.32 27.80
CA ASN A 147 -8.02 -11.27 28.29
C ASN A 147 -6.83 -10.51 28.87
N GLU A 148 -6.61 -10.59 30.19
CA GLU A 148 -5.59 -9.80 30.88
C GLU A 148 -4.15 -9.95 30.32
N PRO A 149 -3.64 -11.16 30.00
CA PRO A 149 -2.34 -11.31 29.35
C PRO A 149 -2.23 -10.55 28.03
N PHE A 150 -3.27 -10.61 27.19
CA PHE A 150 -3.31 -9.90 25.91
C PHE A 150 -3.43 -8.39 26.09
N LYS A 151 -4.36 -7.92 26.95
CA LYS A 151 -4.55 -6.50 27.27
C LYS A 151 -3.27 -5.86 27.78
N LYS A 152 -2.57 -6.51 28.73
CA LYS A 152 -1.30 -6.04 29.26
C LYS A 152 -0.21 -5.92 28.19
N ALA A 153 -0.11 -6.90 27.29
CA ALA A 153 0.89 -6.89 26.21
C ALA A 153 0.57 -5.79 25.17
N MET A 154 -0.68 -5.68 24.75
CA MET A 154 -1.16 -4.63 23.84
C MET A 154 -0.95 -3.24 24.41
N GLN A 155 -1.29 -3.02 25.68
CA GLN A 155 -1.07 -1.76 26.38
C GLN A 155 0.43 -1.40 26.41
N GLY A 156 1.29 -2.32 26.85
CA GLY A 156 2.74 -2.05 26.94
C GLY A 156 3.36 -1.69 25.58
N PHE A 157 2.95 -2.33 24.49
CA PHE A 157 3.41 -1.94 23.15
C PHE A 157 2.82 -0.59 22.70
N THR A 158 1.54 -0.33 22.95
CA THR A 158 0.90 0.95 22.58
C THR A 158 1.52 2.12 23.36
N GLU A 159 1.75 1.96 24.65
CA GLU A 159 2.49 2.89 25.51
C GLU A 159 3.91 3.13 25.01
N LYS A 160 4.63 2.08 24.60
CA LYS A 160 5.98 2.18 24.02
C LYS A 160 5.99 3.04 22.76
N ILE A 161 5.03 2.84 21.85
CA ILE A 161 4.95 3.60 20.60
C ILE A 161 4.51 5.05 20.85
N VAL A 162 3.47 5.29 21.65
CA VAL A 162 3.02 6.66 21.98
C VAL A 162 4.10 7.42 22.75
N GLY A 163 4.77 6.76 23.70
CA GLY A 163 5.91 7.33 24.44
C GLY A 163 7.05 7.74 23.52
N LEU A 164 7.42 6.89 22.55
CA LEU A 164 8.45 7.18 21.55
C LEU A 164 8.07 8.37 20.64
N MET A 165 6.81 8.42 20.18
CA MET A 165 6.33 9.56 19.37
C MET A 165 6.28 10.86 20.19
N LYS A 166 5.94 10.77 21.49
CA LYS A 166 5.94 11.91 22.42
C LYS A 166 7.32 12.44 22.73
N SER A 167 8.30 11.58 23.02
CA SER A 167 9.69 12.00 23.29
C SER A 167 10.33 12.71 22.10
N GLU A 168 9.83 12.42 20.90
CA GLU A 168 10.30 13.00 19.64
C GLU A 168 9.44 14.17 19.15
N ASN A 169 8.47 14.64 19.95
CA ASN A 169 7.52 15.71 19.63
C ASN A 169 6.78 15.51 18.30
N LEU A 170 6.43 14.26 17.96
CA LEU A 170 5.85 13.91 16.66
C LEU A 170 4.32 14.04 16.59
N PHE A 171 3.63 14.22 17.71
CA PHE A 171 2.21 14.60 17.69
C PHE A 171 2.04 16.08 17.31
N GLU A 172 0.99 16.40 16.55
CA GLU A 172 0.73 17.77 16.10
C GLU A 172 0.55 18.74 17.27
N SER A 173 -0.04 18.29 18.37
CA SER A 173 -0.11 19.01 19.65
C SER A 173 1.24 19.36 20.29
N GLN A 174 2.35 18.80 19.76
CA GLN A 174 3.74 19.11 20.13
C GLN A 174 4.51 19.79 18.98
N GLY A 175 3.83 20.14 17.88
CA GLY A 175 4.41 20.69 16.65
C GLY A 175 4.79 19.67 15.58
N GLY A 176 4.58 18.37 15.81
CA GLY A 176 4.90 17.29 14.87
C GLY A 176 3.85 17.06 13.77
N PRO A 177 4.02 16.02 12.92
CA PRO A 177 3.08 15.75 11.83
C PRO A 177 1.86 14.90 12.22
N ILE A 178 1.88 14.14 13.32
CA ILE A 178 0.84 13.13 13.62
C ILE A 178 -0.43 13.84 14.10
N ILE A 179 -1.46 13.84 13.26
CA ILE A 179 -2.77 14.46 13.52
C ILE A 179 -3.85 13.47 13.95
N LEU A 180 -3.62 12.18 13.74
CA LEU A 180 -4.57 11.11 14.01
C LEU A 180 -3.83 9.85 14.47
N SER A 181 -4.45 9.07 15.33
CA SER A 181 -3.96 7.74 15.71
C SER A 181 -5.07 6.70 15.66
N GLN A 182 -4.79 5.46 15.22
CA GLN A 182 -5.75 4.36 15.28
C GLN A 182 -5.33 3.31 16.29
N ILE A 183 -6.30 2.88 17.10
CA ILE A 183 -6.20 1.71 17.98
C ILE A 183 -7.07 0.58 17.41
N GLU A 184 -6.61 -0.67 17.52
CA GLU A 184 -7.17 -1.85 16.84
C GLU A 184 -7.28 -1.69 15.30
N ASN A 185 -7.86 -2.67 14.61
CA ASN A 185 -8.15 -2.62 13.18
C ASN A 185 -9.30 -3.56 12.77
N GLU A 186 -10.38 -3.02 12.21
CA GLU A 186 -11.56 -3.76 11.72
C GLU A 186 -12.12 -4.79 12.72
N TYR A 187 -12.30 -4.39 13.99
CA TYR A 187 -12.67 -5.31 15.04
C TYR A 187 -14.17 -5.60 15.14
N GLY A 188 -15.07 -4.72 14.68
CA GLY A 188 -16.52 -4.81 14.93
C GLY A 188 -17.18 -6.14 14.53
N VAL A 189 -16.64 -6.85 13.53
CA VAL A 189 -17.09 -8.22 13.19
C VAL A 189 -16.65 -9.24 14.25
N GLN A 190 -15.45 -9.12 14.80
CA GLN A 190 -14.97 -9.92 15.94
C GLN A 190 -15.68 -9.53 17.25
N SER A 191 -15.97 -8.24 17.48
CA SER A 191 -16.79 -7.78 18.61
C SER A 191 -18.11 -8.53 18.69
N LYS A 192 -18.86 -8.55 17.57
CA LYS A 192 -20.13 -9.28 17.43
C LYS A 192 -19.99 -10.80 17.63
N LEU A 193 -18.84 -11.40 17.29
CA LEU A 193 -18.58 -12.84 17.50
C LEU A 193 -18.22 -13.19 18.95
N PHE A 194 -17.56 -12.29 19.69
CA PHE A 194 -17.20 -12.50 21.09
C PHE A 194 -18.21 -11.92 22.09
N GLY A 195 -19.23 -11.21 21.61
CA GLY A 195 -20.30 -10.65 22.43
C GLY A 195 -19.76 -9.71 23.51
N ALA A 196 -20.16 -9.94 24.75
CA ALA A 196 -19.74 -9.11 25.89
C ALA A 196 -18.22 -9.01 26.05
N ALA A 197 -17.47 -10.09 25.80
CA ALA A 197 -16.00 -10.05 25.87
C ALA A 197 -15.37 -9.20 24.76
N GLY A 198 -15.98 -9.15 23.58
CA GLY A 198 -15.53 -8.27 22.49
C GLY A 198 -15.82 -6.80 22.78
N TYR A 199 -17.03 -6.52 23.26
CA TYR A 199 -17.45 -5.17 23.65
C TYR A 199 -16.62 -4.60 24.81
N ASN A 200 -16.38 -5.40 25.86
CA ASN A 200 -15.51 -5.03 26.98
C ASN A 200 -14.09 -4.71 26.51
N TYR A 201 -13.53 -5.56 25.64
CA TYR A 201 -12.20 -5.37 25.08
C TYR A 201 -12.09 -4.07 24.28
N MET A 202 -13.05 -3.74 23.42
CA MET A 202 -13.01 -2.49 22.65
C MET A 202 -13.24 -1.25 23.51
N SER A 203 -14.13 -1.34 24.50
CA SER A 203 -14.34 -0.29 25.50
C SER A 203 -13.03 -0.01 26.26
N TRP A 204 -12.33 -1.06 26.70
CA TRP A 204 -11.01 -0.97 27.32
C TRP A 204 -9.95 -0.42 26.37
N ALA A 205 -9.89 -0.89 25.12
CA ALA A 205 -8.86 -0.47 24.16
C ALA A 205 -8.97 1.01 23.80
N ALA A 206 -10.21 1.51 23.62
CA ALA A 206 -10.48 2.93 23.41
C ALA A 206 -10.12 3.79 24.64
N ASP A 207 -10.56 3.39 25.83
CA ASP A 207 -10.25 4.08 27.09
C ASP A 207 -8.74 4.14 27.36
N MET A 208 -8.03 3.02 27.18
CA MET A 208 -6.59 2.93 27.29
C MET A 208 -5.91 3.90 26.31
N ALA A 209 -6.24 3.84 25.03
CA ALA A 209 -5.64 4.69 23.99
C ALA A 209 -5.86 6.19 24.25
N VAL A 210 -7.08 6.58 24.62
CA VAL A 210 -7.43 7.97 24.95
C VAL A 210 -6.67 8.46 26.19
N LYS A 211 -6.54 7.62 27.23
CA LYS A 211 -5.78 7.93 28.45
C LYS A 211 -4.27 8.11 28.22
N LEU A 212 -3.72 7.61 27.11
CA LEU A 212 -2.32 7.91 26.73
C LEU A 212 -2.11 9.40 26.40
N GLY A 213 -3.18 10.18 26.20
CA GLY A 213 -3.15 11.65 26.14
C GLY A 213 -2.26 12.18 25.02
N THR A 214 -2.44 11.67 23.80
CA THR A 214 -1.68 12.05 22.59
C THR A 214 -1.86 13.51 22.19
N GLY A 215 -2.94 14.17 22.63
CA GLY A 215 -3.29 15.53 22.23
C GLY A 215 -3.93 15.63 20.84
N VAL A 216 -4.19 14.50 20.18
CA VAL A 216 -4.83 14.41 18.86
C VAL A 216 -5.90 13.30 18.84
N PRO A 217 -6.91 13.35 17.95
CA PRO A 217 -8.00 12.38 17.94
C PRO A 217 -7.56 10.94 17.67
N TRP A 218 -8.27 10.02 18.30
CA TRP A 218 -8.19 8.59 18.03
C TRP A 218 -9.31 8.14 17.09
N VAL A 219 -9.01 7.15 16.26
CA VAL A 219 -9.97 6.51 15.35
C VAL A 219 -10.00 4.98 15.52
N MET A 220 -11.09 4.36 15.08
CA MET A 220 -11.27 2.91 14.98
C MET A 220 -12.02 2.58 13.68
N CYS A 221 -11.41 1.81 12.77
CA CYS A 221 -12.01 1.49 11.48
C CYS A 221 -12.94 0.26 11.56
N LYS A 222 -14.09 0.35 10.88
CA LYS A 222 -15.21 -0.63 10.93
C LYS A 222 -15.72 -0.96 12.35
N GLU A 223 -15.67 -0.01 13.27
CA GLU A 223 -16.17 -0.14 14.63
C GLU A 223 -17.45 0.69 14.84
N GLU A 224 -18.62 0.11 14.57
CA GLU A 224 -19.91 0.82 14.61
C GLU A 224 -20.19 1.46 15.98
N ASP A 225 -19.77 0.82 17.07
CA ASP A 225 -20.00 1.21 18.47
C ASP A 225 -18.78 1.85 19.15
N ALA A 226 -17.79 2.35 18.40
CA ALA A 226 -16.61 3.03 18.94
C ALA A 226 -16.99 4.12 19.98
N PRO A 227 -16.55 3.99 21.24
CA PRO A 227 -16.97 4.87 22.33
C PRO A 227 -16.33 6.26 22.19
N ASP A 228 -16.98 7.27 22.75
CA ASP A 228 -16.47 8.63 22.73
C ASP A 228 -15.19 8.77 23.59
N PRO A 229 -14.20 9.58 23.16
CA PRO A 229 -14.18 10.47 21.99
C PRO A 229 -13.63 9.84 20.70
N VAL A 230 -13.55 8.51 20.56
CA VAL A 230 -12.97 7.84 19.38
C VAL A 230 -13.89 7.97 18.17
N ILE A 231 -13.33 8.29 17.00
CA ILE A 231 -14.08 8.40 15.74
C ILE A 231 -14.15 7.03 15.06
N ASN A 232 -15.35 6.52 14.76
CA ASN A 232 -15.47 5.36 13.90
C ASN A 232 -15.30 5.74 12.43
N THR A 233 -14.63 4.90 11.65
CA THR A 233 -14.32 5.17 10.23
C THR A 233 -14.69 3.99 9.32
N CYS A 234 -14.82 4.26 8.02
CA CYS A 234 -15.13 3.25 7.01
C CYS A 234 -13.88 2.80 6.22
N ASN A 235 -13.89 1.53 5.80
CA ASN A 235 -12.92 0.91 4.90
C ASN A 235 -13.68 0.17 3.80
N GLY A 236 -13.26 0.29 2.54
CA GLY A 236 -14.00 -0.31 1.44
C GLY A 236 -13.54 0.13 0.05
N PHE A 237 -14.20 -0.42 -0.99
CA PHE A 237 -14.15 0.17 -2.33
C PHE A 237 -15.00 1.44 -2.43
N TYR A 238 -16.06 1.51 -1.62
CA TYR A 238 -17.01 2.62 -1.53
C TYR A 238 -17.38 2.79 -0.06
N CYS A 239 -17.48 4.04 0.39
CA CYS A 239 -17.90 4.42 1.74
C CYS A 239 -18.88 5.60 1.72
N ASP A 240 -19.53 5.87 0.58
CA ASP A 240 -20.49 6.98 0.42
C ASP A 240 -21.65 6.90 1.43
N GLN A 241 -22.21 5.70 1.64
CA GLN A 241 -23.33 5.47 2.56
C GLN A 241 -22.92 5.42 4.05
N PHE A 242 -21.64 5.65 4.39
CA PHE A 242 -21.17 5.58 5.77
C PHE A 242 -21.47 6.87 6.53
N ALA A 243 -22.12 6.74 7.69
CA ALA A 243 -22.25 7.80 8.67
C ALA A 243 -21.52 7.41 9.98
N PRO A 244 -20.82 8.35 10.64
CA PRO A 244 -20.22 8.08 11.94
C PRO A 244 -21.30 7.91 13.02
N ASN A 245 -20.96 7.21 14.10
CA ASN A 245 -21.90 6.73 15.11
C ASN A 245 -22.45 7.83 16.05
N LYS A 246 -21.98 9.07 15.89
CA LYS A 246 -22.45 10.25 16.61
C LYS A 246 -22.51 11.45 15.66
N PRO A 247 -23.53 12.32 15.76
CA PRO A 247 -23.75 13.41 14.81
C PRO A 247 -22.73 14.55 14.88
N TYR A 248 -21.84 14.57 15.88
CA TYR A 248 -20.74 15.54 16.02
C TYR A 248 -19.36 15.00 15.58
N LYS A 249 -19.28 13.74 15.13
CA LYS A 249 -18.06 13.17 14.56
C LYS A 249 -18.04 13.43 13.04
N PRO A 250 -16.87 13.63 12.42
CA PRO A 250 -16.75 13.78 10.98
C PRO A 250 -16.86 12.42 10.27
N THR A 251 -17.27 12.43 9.01
CA THR A 251 -17.22 11.23 8.15
C THR A 251 -15.79 11.01 7.67
N MET A 252 -15.25 9.80 7.83
CA MET A 252 -13.87 9.47 7.50
C MET A 252 -13.76 8.10 6.82
N TRP A 253 -12.99 8.04 5.73
CA TRP A 253 -12.70 6.83 4.96
C TRP A 253 -11.21 6.53 5.06
N THR A 254 -10.84 5.58 5.91
CA THR A 254 -9.43 5.25 6.23
C THR A 254 -8.79 4.30 5.23
N GLU A 255 -9.56 3.50 4.50
CA GLU A 255 -9.02 2.65 3.43
C GLU A 255 -9.85 2.74 2.15
N ALA A 256 -9.50 3.69 1.28
CA ALA A 256 -9.97 3.74 -0.10
C ALA A 256 -9.20 2.74 -0.95
N TRP A 257 -9.67 1.49 -1.00
CA TRP A 257 -8.95 0.38 -1.64
C TRP A 257 -8.68 0.68 -3.13
N SER A 258 -7.41 0.90 -3.48
CA SER A 258 -6.93 1.31 -4.82
C SER A 258 -6.65 0.12 -5.76
N GLY A 259 -6.97 -1.09 -5.33
CA GLY A 259 -6.69 -2.36 -5.98
C GLY A 259 -7.02 -3.49 -5.03
N TRP A 260 -6.34 -4.62 -5.16
CA TRP A 260 -6.33 -5.67 -4.14
C TRP A 260 -4.94 -6.31 -4.05
N PHE A 261 -4.67 -7.03 -2.96
CA PHE A 261 -3.40 -7.74 -2.82
C PHE A 261 -3.25 -8.87 -3.86
N SER A 262 -2.02 -9.34 -4.02
CA SER A 262 -1.66 -10.50 -4.84
C SER A 262 -1.24 -11.66 -3.94
N GLU A 263 -1.68 -12.86 -4.28
CA GLU A 263 -1.39 -14.11 -3.55
C GLU A 263 -0.72 -15.11 -4.50
N PHE A 264 0.24 -15.90 -4.03
CA PHE A 264 0.95 -16.87 -4.89
C PHE A 264 -0.02 -17.89 -5.49
N GLY A 265 -0.10 -17.94 -6.83
CA GLY A 265 -1.06 -18.76 -7.59
C GLY A 265 -2.34 -18.01 -7.98
N GLY A 266 -2.59 -16.81 -7.43
CA GLY A 266 -3.69 -15.93 -7.81
C GLY A 266 -3.29 -14.89 -8.87
N PRO A 267 -4.25 -14.17 -9.45
CA PRO A 267 -4.00 -13.12 -10.43
C PRO A 267 -3.67 -11.78 -9.77
N LEU A 268 -3.15 -10.84 -10.56
CA LEU A 268 -2.98 -9.46 -10.14
C LEU A 268 -4.33 -8.73 -10.21
N HIS A 269 -4.71 -8.02 -9.15
CA HIS A 269 -5.98 -7.31 -9.05
C HIS A 269 -5.76 -5.79 -9.20
N GLN A 270 -6.29 -5.19 -10.27
CA GLN A 270 -6.20 -3.74 -10.49
C GLN A 270 -7.56 -3.07 -10.34
N ARG A 271 -7.62 -1.87 -9.74
CA ARG A 271 -8.83 -1.05 -9.75
C ARG A 271 -8.72 0.04 -10.83
N PRO A 272 -9.71 0.20 -11.73
CA PRO A 272 -9.70 1.30 -12.69
C PRO A 272 -9.68 2.66 -11.99
N VAL A 273 -8.81 3.57 -12.44
CA VAL A 273 -8.61 4.88 -11.81
C VAL A 273 -9.89 5.71 -11.82
N GLN A 274 -10.71 5.56 -12.86
CA GLN A 274 -12.01 6.20 -13.01
C GLN A 274 -13.02 5.74 -11.94
N ASP A 275 -12.98 4.46 -11.54
CA ASP A 275 -13.84 3.93 -10.49
C ASP A 275 -13.41 4.39 -9.10
N LEU A 276 -12.10 4.43 -8.83
CA LEU A 276 -11.57 5.02 -7.59
C LEU A 276 -11.92 6.50 -7.48
N ALA A 277 -11.74 7.27 -8.57
CA ALA A 277 -12.12 8.68 -8.61
C ALA A 277 -13.63 8.90 -8.44
N PHE A 278 -14.47 8.08 -9.08
CA PHE A 278 -15.92 8.10 -8.89
C PHE A 278 -16.31 7.82 -7.43
N ALA A 279 -15.68 6.82 -6.80
CA ALA A 279 -15.96 6.46 -5.42
C ALA A 279 -15.59 7.57 -4.43
N VAL A 280 -14.48 8.29 -4.67
CA VAL A 280 -14.04 9.44 -3.86
C VAL A 280 -14.91 10.69 -4.10
N ALA A 281 -15.41 10.88 -5.33
CA ALA A 281 -16.23 12.04 -5.70
C ALA A 281 -17.74 11.86 -5.44
N ARG A 282 -18.18 10.70 -4.94
CA ARG A 282 -19.59 10.40 -4.70
C ARG A 282 -20.07 11.09 -3.42
N VAL A 283 -21.12 11.88 -3.53
CA VAL A 283 -21.72 12.64 -2.42
C VAL A 283 -23.17 12.20 -2.24
N ASP A 284 -23.54 11.85 -1.00
CA ASP A 284 -24.92 11.57 -0.62
C ASP A 284 -25.67 12.85 -0.24
N ILE A 285 -26.90 12.98 -0.75
CA ILE A 285 -27.81 14.10 -0.46
C ILE A 285 -28.77 13.67 0.65
N GLY A 286 -28.83 14.44 1.73
CA GLY A 286 -29.76 14.18 2.83
C GLY A 286 -31.23 14.35 2.39
N SER A 287 -32.10 13.42 2.81
CA SER A 287 -33.55 13.50 2.56
C SER A 287 -34.25 14.72 3.21
N SER A 288 -33.52 15.46 4.05
CA SER A 288 -34.00 16.64 4.78
C SER A 288 -33.56 17.98 4.18
N GLU A 289 -32.90 17.98 3.02
CA GLU A 289 -32.40 19.21 2.37
C GLU A 289 -33.52 20.15 1.90
N ALA A 290 -33.30 21.46 1.99
CA ALA A 290 -34.33 22.47 1.75
C ALA A 290 -34.79 22.56 0.28
N PHE A 291 -33.87 22.31 -0.67
CA PHE A 291 -34.22 22.28 -2.10
C PHE A 291 -35.12 21.09 -2.47
N LEU A 292 -35.10 20.01 -1.69
CA LEU A 292 -36.05 18.89 -1.84
C LEU A 292 -37.47 19.24 -1.35
N ARG A 293 -37.64 20.40 -0.69
CA ARG A 293 -38.92 20.93 -0.18
C ARG A 293 -39.30 22.28 -0.81
N GLY A 294 -38.86 22.52 -2.05
CA GLY A 294 -39.30 23.67 -2.85
C GLY A 294 -38.46 24.96 -2.73
N GLY A 295 -37.28 24.92 -2.13
CA GLY A 295 -36.28 25.99 -2.26
C GLY A 295 -35.62 26.05 -3.65
N GLU A 296 -34.81 27.07 -3.91
CA GLU A 296 -33.99 27.13 -5.13
C GLU A 296 -33.12 25.87 -5.29
N LEU A 297 -33.07 25.34 -6.52
CA LEU A 297 -32.28 24.15 -6.83
C LEU A 297 -30.79 24.49 -6.80
N PRO A 298 -29.93 23.67 -6.17
CA PRO A 298 -28.48 23.83 -6.28
C PRO A 298 -28.05 23.60 -7.73
N THR A 299 -27.28 24.53 -8.30
CA THR A 299 -26.81 24.44 -9.68
C THR A 299 -25.67 23.41 -9.81
N LEU A 300 -26.00 22.24 -10.34
CA LEU A 300 -25.03 21.19 -10.69
C LEU A 300 -24.65 21.30 -12.17
N ILE A 301 -23.36 21.44 -12.49
CA ILE A 301 -22.84 21.35 -13.86
C ILE A 301 -21.94 20.12 -13.99
N VAL A 302 -22.50 19.01 -14.46
CA VAL A 302 -21.77 17.79 -14.83
C VAL A 302 -22.33 17.27 -16.16
N ARG A 303 -21.47 16.98 -17.13
CA ARG A 303 -21.83 16.35 -18.41
C ARG A 303 -21.37 14.89 -18.43
N SER A 304 -22.27 13.98 -18.79
CA SER A 304 -22.10 12.51 -18.77
C SER A 304 -22.62 11.88 -20.06
N SER A 305 -22.25 10.63 -20.37
CA SER A 305 -22.68 9.93 -21.59
C SER A 305 -22.86 8.39 -21.48
N GLY A 306 -23.28 7.87 -20.31
CA GLY A 306 -24.09 6.63 -20.18
C GLY A 306 -23.45 5.24 -20.42
N HIS A 307 -24.16 4.08 -20.41
CA HIS A 307 -25.44 3.59 -19.82
C HIS A 307 -25.41 2.01 -19.75
N ALA A 308 -26.33 1.29 -19.09
CA ALA A 308 -26.21 -0.17 -18.74
C ALA A 308 -27.41 -1.10 -19.14
N VAL A 309 -27.30 -2.45 -19.04
CA VAL A 309 -28.43 -3.44 -19.14
C VAL A 309 -28.10 -4.88 -18.63
N HIS A 310 -29.13 -5.74 -18.38
CA HIS A 310 -29.07 -7.16 -17.95
C HIS A 310 -30.00 -8.09 -18.78
N VAL A 311 -29.75 -9.42 -18.89
CA VAL A 311 -30.69 -10.43 -19.48
C VAL A 311 -30.61 -11.82 -18.82
N PHE A 312 -31.73 -12.57 -18.83
CA PHE A 312 -31.95 -13.95 -18.37
C PHE A 312 -32.54 -14.80 -19.51
N ILE A 313 -32.14 -16.07 -19.67
CA ILE A 313 -32.84 -17.13 -20.44
C ILE A 313 -32.44 -18.49 -19.82
N ASN A 314 -33.28 -19.54 -19.66
CA ASN A 314 -34.72 -19.71 -19.88
C ASN A 314 -35.46 -19.72 -18.53
N GLY A 315 -36.31 -18.73 -18.22
CA GLY A 315 -37.24 -18.74 -17.06
C GLY A 315 -36.63 -18.82 -15.65
N GLN A 316 -35.33 -19.09 -15.52
CA GLN A 316 -34.59 -19.19 -14.25
C GLN A 316 -33.31 -18.37 -14.29
N LEU A 317 -32.92 -17.89 -13.11
CA LEU A 317 -31.63 -17.26 -12.83
C LEU A 317 -30.53 -18.34 -12.83
N SER A 318 -29.69 -18.36 -13.87
CA SER A 318 -28.79 -19.50 -14.13
C SER A 318 -27.54 -19.63 -13.23
N GLY A 319 -27.37 -18.77 -12.22
CA GLY A 319 -26.38 -18.93 -11.13
C GLY A 319 -24.89 -18.81 -11.49
N SER A 320 -24.03 -18.88 -10.46
CA SER A 320 -22.56 -18.99 -10.52
C SER A 320 -21.98 -19.27 -9.13
N ALA A 321 -21.02 -20.19 -8.98
CA ALA A 321 -20.29 -20.42 -7.72
C ALA A 321 -18.95 -21.16 -7.92
N PHE A 322 -17.95 -20.84 -7.09
CA PHE A 322 -16.79 -21.70 -6.77
C PHE A 322 -16.10 -21.24 -5.46
N GLY A 323 -15.34 -22.14 -4.83
CA GLY A 323 -14.85 -22.01 -3.43
C GLY A 323 -13.62 -21.11 -3.22
N THR A 324 -13.32 -20.83 -1.94
CA THR A 324 -12.33 -19.82 -1.50
C THR A 324 -11.45 -20.31 -0.33
N ARG A 325 -10.79 -19.35 0.37
CA ARG A 325 -9.88 -19.37 1.55
C ARG A 325 -10.05 -20.43 2.66
N GLU A 326 -11.09 -21.25 2.65
CA GLU A 326 -11.50 -22.10 3.79
C GLU A 326 -10.80 -23.46 3.86
N ASN A 327 -10.40 -24.05 2.72
CA ASN A 327 -9.89 -25.42 2.68
C ASN A 327 -8.35 -25.50 2.73
N ARG A 328 -7.79 -25.46 3.95
CA ARG A 328 -6.32 -25.55 4.20
C ARG A 328 -5.79 -26.97 4.42
N LYS A 329 -6.68 -27.96 4.51
CA LYS A 329 -6.29 -29.36 4.71
C LYS A 329 -6.13 -30.02 3.34
N PHE A 330 -4.92 -30.45 3.02
CA PHE A 330 -4.64 -31.32 1.88
C PHE A 330 -4.17 -32.68 2.39
N THR A 331 -4.57 -33.74 1.70
CA THR A 331 -4.06 -35.09 1.94
C THR A 331 -3.28 -35.51 0.71
N TYR A 332 -1.98 -35.72 0.86
CA TYR A 332 -1.16 -36.32 -0.20
C TYR A 332 -1.37 -37.84 -0.21
N THR A 333 -1.75 -38.39 -1.35
CA THR A 333 -1.85 -39.84 -1.57
C THR A 333 -0.97 -40.23 -2.75
N GLY A 334 0.14 -40.89 -2.47
CA GLY A 334 1.08 -41.37 -3.49
C GLY A 334 1.68 -42.71 -3.07
N LYS A 335 1.95 -43.58 -4.05
CA LYS A 335 2.64 -44.85 -3.80
C LYS A 335 4.10 -44.56 -3.44
N VAL A 336 4.56 -45.09 -2.31
CA VAL A 336 5.95 -44.94 -1.84
C VAL A 336 6.74 -46.21 -2.13
N ASN A 337 7.96 -46.06 -2.65
CA ASN A 337 8.85 -47.20 -2.89
C ASN A 337 9.69 -47.47 -1.63
N LEU A 338 9.29 -48.47 -0.85
CA LEU A 338 9.96 -48.89 0.38
C LEU A 338 10.80 -50.15 0.13
N ARG A 339 11.98 -50.23 0.74
CA ARG A 339 12.87 -51.42 0.66
C ARG A 339 12.76 -52.28 1.92
N ALA A 340 13.22 -53.52 1.85
CA ALA A 340 13.31 -54.39 3.02
C ALA A 340 14.21 -53.76 4.11
N GLY A 341 13.84 -53.93 5.39
CA GLY A 341 14.56 -53.36 6.53
C GLY A 341 14.16 -51.92 6.89
N LYS A 342 15.09 -51.18 7.52
CA LYS A 342 14.82 -49.82 8.03
C LYS A 342 14.74 -48.79 6.90
N ASN A 343 13.58 -48.15 6.79
CA ASN A 343 13.33 -47.00 5.92
C ASN A 343 13.32 -45.71 6.75
N LYS A 344 13.79 -44.60 6.19
CA LYS A 344 13.69 -43.26 6.80
C LYS A 344 12.73 -42.41 5.98
N ILE A 345 11.68 -41.89 6.60
CA ILE A 345 10.73 -40.96 5.99
C ILE A 345 11.05 -39.57 6.54
N ALA A 346 11.33 -38.61 5.66
CA ALA A 346 11.57 -37.22 6.01
C ALA A 346 10.48 -36.36 5.36
N LEU A 347 9.84 -35.50 6.15
CA LEU A 347 8.74 -34.65 5.69
C LEU A 347 9.12 -33.18 5.95
N LEU A 348 9.32 -32.42 4.88
CA LEU A 348 9.57 -30.98 4.98
C LEU A 348 8.24 -30.23 5.01
N SER A 349 7.97 -29.54 6.12
CA SER A 349 6.79 -28.68 6.27
C SER A 349 7.20 -27.21 6.17
N VAL A 350 6.50 -26.44 5.34
CA VAL A 350 6.85 -25.03 5.05
C VAL A 350 5.63 -24.13 5.25
N ALA A 351 5.80 -23.05 6.03
CA ALA A 351 4.80 -22.00 6.20
C ALA A 351 5.09 -20.82 5.25
N VAL A 352 4.14 -20.50 4.35
CA VAL A 352 4.26 -19.38 3.40
C VAL A 352 3.62 -18.11 4.00
N GLY A 353 4.17 -17.68 5.14
CA GLY A 353 3.55 -16.68 6.01
C GLY A 353 2.49 -17.28 6.95
N LEU A 354 2.17 -16.56 8.02
CA LEU A 354 1.12 -16.93 8.97
C LEU A 354 -0.18 -16.16 8.69
N PRO A 355 -1.37 -16.75 8.96
CA PRO A 355 -2.65 -16.08 8.78
C PRO A 355 -2.73 -14.73 9.49
N ASN A 356 -3.33 -13.73 8.84
CA ASN A 356 -3.38 -12.35 9.31
C ASN A 356 -4.79 -11.83 9.64
N VAL A 357 -5.83 -12.63 9.42
CA VAL A 357 -7.24 -12.24 9.59
C VAL A 357 -8.14 -13.48 9.78
N GLY A 358 -9.16 -13.34 10.62
CA GLY A 358 -10.16 -14.36 10.97
C GLY A 358 -10.49 -14.37 12.47
N GLY A 359 -11.57 -15.04 12.88
CA GLY A 359 -11.81 -15.33 14.29
C GLY A 359 -10.82 -16.37 14.80
N HIS A 360 -10.16 -16.09 15.93
CA HIS A 360 -9.15 -16.96 16.56
C HIS A 360 -8.07 -17.49 15.60
N TYR A 361 -7.59 -16.66 14.64
CA TYR A 361 -6.62 -17.10 13.65
C TYR A 361 -5.27 -17.51 14.26
N GLU A 362 -4.96 -17.06 15.48
CA GLU A 362 -3.81 -17.46 16.28
C GLU A 362 -3.87 -18.94 16.68
N THR A 363 -5.07 -19.51 16.84
CA THR A 363 -5.26 -20.94 17.17
C THR A 363 -5.07 -21.85 15.95
N TRP A 364 -5.08 -21.29 14.74
CA TRP A 364 -5.00 -22.07 13.51
C TRP A 364 -3.64 -22.76 13.36
N ASN A 365 -3.65 -24.08 13.42
CA ASN A 365 -2.44 -24.88 13.37
C ASN A 365 -1.80 -24.86 11.97
N THR A 366 -0.47 -24.98 11.94
CA THR A 366 0.34 -25.10 10.74
C THR A 366 1.32 -26.26 10.94
N GLY A 367 1.51 -27.09 9.92
CA GLY A 367 2.41 -28.24 9.97
C GLY A 367 1.69 -29.59 9.94
N ILE A 368 2.45 -30.65 10.24
CA ILE A 368 1.99 -32.04 10.17
C ILE A 368 1.47 -32.46 11.55
N LEU A 369 0.15 -32.60 11.65
CA LEU A 369 -0.55 -32.97 12.90
C LEU A 369 -1.10 -34.40 12.87
N GLY A 370 -0.90 -35.11 11.75
CA GLY A 370 -1.50 -36.41 11.47
C GLY A 370 -2.98 -36.35 11.02
N PRO A 371 -3.58 -37.52 10.76
CA PRO A 371 -2.94 -38.84 10.82
C PRO A 371 -1.91 -39.03 9.70
N VAL A 372 -0.77 -39.65 10.00
CA VAL A 372 0.23 -40.09 9.01
C VAL A 372 0.16 -41.61 8.94
N ALA A 373 -0.25 -42.18 7.82
CA ALA A 373 -0.47 -43.62 7.70
C ALA A 373 0.11 -44.23 6.43
N LEU A 374 0.63 -45.45 6.54
CA LEU A 374 0.96 -46.33 5.42
C LEU A 374 -0.18 -47.31 5.18
N HIS A 375 -0.51 -47.53 3.91
CA HIS A 375 -1.55 -48.45 3.46
C HIS A 375 -0.95 -49.45 2.46
N GLY A 376 -1.46 -50.68 2.44
CA GLY A 376 -1.00 -51.73 1.53
C GLY A 376 0.17 -52.56 2.07
N LEU A 377 0.25 -52.72 3.39
CA LEU A 377 1.09 -53.72 4.05
C LEU A 377 0.29 -55.01 4.23
N ASP A 378 0.94 -56.15 4.49
CA ASP A 378 0.25 -57.43 4.76
C ASP A 378 -0.70 -57.34 5.97
N GLN A 379 -0.32 -56.52 6.97
CA GLN A 379 -1.13 -56.14 8.14
C GLN A 379 -2.15 -55.01 7.87
N GLY A 380 -2.37 -54.63 6.61
CA GLY A 380 -3.31 -53.58 6.20
C GLY A 380 -2.78 -52.15 6.32
N LYS A 381 -3.33 -51.37 7.26
CA LYS A 381 -2.97 -49.97 7.53
C LYS A 381 -2.06 -49.91 8.76
N TRP A 382 -0.94 -49.20 8.65
CA TRP A 382 -0.09 -48.85 9.80
C TRP A 382 -0.13 -47.34 10.04
N ASP A 383 -0.58 -46.93 11.23
CA ASP A 383 -0.57 -45.53 11.66
C ASP A 383 0.80 -45.16 12.25
N LEU A 384 1.49 -44.21 11.60
CA LEU A 384 2.81 -43.71 11.99
C LEU A 384 2.72 -42.52 12.95
N SER A 385 1.53 -41.98 13.21
CA SER A 385 1.34 -40.78 14.05
C SER A 385 1.91 -40.97 15.46
N TRP A 386 1.86 -42.21 15.98
CA TRP A 386 2.31 -42.60 17.32
C TRP A 386 3.74 -43.16 17.39
N GLN A 387 4.50 -43.09 16.30
CA GLN A 387 5.91 -43.50 16.28
C GLN A 387 6.83 -42.41 16.82
N THR A 388 8.10 -42.72 17.06
CA THR A 388 9.09 -41.72 17.49
C THR A 388 9.40 -40.73 16.37
N TRP A 389 9.10 -39.45 16.59
CA TRP A 389 9.42 -38.36 15.66
C TRP A 389 10.70 -37.61 16.08
N THR A 390 11.55 -37.27 15.11
CA THR A 390 12.68 -36.35 15.29
C THR A 390 12.37 -35.05 14.54
N TYR A 391 12.58 -33.91 15.19
CA TYR A 391 12.34 -32.58 14.62
C TYR A 391 13.65 -31.84 14.38
N GLN A 392 13.73 -31.11 13.26
CA GLN A 392 14.78 -30.14 12.98
C GLN A 392 14.10 -28.83 12.56
N VAL A 393 14.44 -27.72 13.22
CA VAL A 393 13.96 -26.38 12.84
C VAL A 393 14.94 -25.76 11.86
N GLY A 394 14.43 -25.24 10.75
CA GLY A 394 15.23 -24.59 9.71
C GLY A 394 16.10 -25.55 8.87
N LEU A 395 16.75 -24.96 7.89
CA LEU A 395 17.61 -25.65 6.93
C LEU A 395 19.07 -25.64 7.39
N LYS A 396 19.84 -26.68 7.04
CA LYS A 396 21.28 -26.72 7.35
C LYS A 396 22.03 -25.51 6.80
N GLY A 397 21.67 -25.02 5.62
CA GLY A 397 22.27 -23.81 5.02
C GLY A 397 21.96 -22.51 5.77
N GLU A 398 20.82 -22.43 6.46
CA GLU A 398 20.48 -21.30 7.35
C GLU A 398 21.34 -21.36 8.62
N ALA A 399 21.43 -22.54 9.25
CA ALA A 399 22.27 -22.76 10.44
C ALA A 399 23.77 -22.55 10.16
N MET A 400 24.23 -22.82 8.93
CA MET A 400 25.60 -22.56 8.47
C MET A 400 25.85 -21.12 8.01
N ASN A 401 24.81 -20.27 8.05
CA ASN A 401 24.81 -18.86 7.67
C ASN A 401 25.32 -18.61 6.23
N LEU A 402 24.92 -19.45 5.27
CA LEU A 402 25.38 -19.38 3.88
C LEU A 402 25.01 -18.07 3.14
N LEU A 403 24.08 -17.29 3.71
CA LEU A 403 23.70 -15.95 3.24
C LEU A 403 24.70 -14.84 3.61
N SER A 404 25.59 -15.09 4.58
CA SER A 404 26.49 -14.06 5.12
C SER A 404 27.59 -13.68 4.12
N PRO A 405 27.87 -12.39 3.89
CA PRO A 405 28.99 -11.95 3.06
C PRO A 405 30.36 -12.07 3.75
N THR A 406 30.41 -12.33 5.07
CA THR A 406 31.65 -12.25 5.87
C THR A 406 31.89 -13.45 6.80
N SER A 407 30.87 -14.28 7.05
CA SER A 407 30.91 -15.37 8.05
C SER A 407 30.23 -16.65 7.54
N VAL A 408 30.74 -17.16 6.41
CA VAL A 408 30.27 -18.42 5.79
C VAL A 408 30.99 -19.60 6.42
N SER A 409 30.23 -20.56 6.96
CA SER A 409 30.79 -21.85 7.38
C SER A 409 31.30 -22.63 6.15
N SER A 410 32.44 -23.32 6.26
CA SER A 410 33.02 -24.05 5.13
C SER A 410 32.04 -25.09 4.55
N VAL A 411 31.79 -24.99 3.24
CA VAL A 411 31.03 -25.97 2.43
C VAL A 411 31.63 -26.06 1.04
N ASP A 412 31.58 -27.26 0.46
CA ASP A 412 32.05 -27.52 -0.89
C ASP A 412 31.03 -27.00 -1.93
N TRP A 413 31.38 -25.91 -2.61
CA TRP A 413 30.56 -25.33 -3.67
C TRP A 413 30.91 -25.97 -5.03
N MET A 414 29.91 -26.52 -5.71
CA MET A 414 30.07 -27.04 -7.08
C MET A 414 29.89 -25.93 -8.14
N GLN A 415 30.59 -26.05 -9.27
CA GLN A 415 30.40 -25.15 -10.42
C GLN A 415 29.05 -25.42 -11.11
N SER A 416 28.40 -24.35 -11.59
CA SER A 416 27.06 -24.40 -12.18
C SER A 416 26.94 -25.30 -13.42
N SER A 417 28.00 -25.41 -14.22
CA SER A 417 28.10 -26.27 -15.40
C SER A 417 27.83 -27.76 -15.10
N LEU A 418 28.12 -28.21 -13.87
CA LEU A 418 27.87 -29.57 -13.40
C LEU A 418 26.45 -29.77 -12.83
N VAL A 419 25.73 -28.69 -12.57
CA VAL A 419 24.42 -28.70 -11.86
C VAL A 419 23.24 -28.52 -12.81
N VAL A 420 23.38 -27.75 -13.89
CA VAL A 420 22.30 -27.48 -14.87
C VAL A 420 21.71 -28.76 -15.49
N GLN A 421 22.49 -29.84 -15.57
CA GLN A 421 22.04 -31.14 -16.10
C GLN A 421 21.05 -31.89 -15.20
N LYS A 422 20.85 -31.45 -13.95
CA LYS A 422 19.93 -32.10 -13.00
C LYS A 422 19.33 -31.07 -12.05
N GLN A 423 18.11 -30.61 -12.35
CA GLN A 423 17.34 -29.80 -11.39
C GLN A 423 17.15 -30.59 -10.09
N GLN A 424 17.68 -30.10 -8.97
CA GLN A 424 17.58 -30.73 -7.66
C GLN A 424 16.82 -29.83 -6.68
N PRO A 425 15.85 -30.38 -5.90
CA PRO A 425 15.21 -29.64 -4.82
C PRO A 425 16.18 -29.39 -3.67
N LEU A 426 15.86 -28.40 -2.83
CA LEU A 426 16.64 -27.99 -1.65
C LEU A 426 18.09 -27.57 -1.93
N THR A 427 18.33 -26.94 -3.08
CA THR A 427 19.66 -26.52 -3.55
C THR A 427 19.97 -25.08 -3.12
N TRP A 428 21.23 -24.81 -2.73
CA TRP A 428 21.74 -23.46 -2.50
C TRP A 428 22.62 -23.03 -3.68
N HIS A 429 22.32 -21.85 -4.23
CA HIS A 429 23.09 -21.21 -5.29
C HIS A 429 23.71 -19.91 -4.78
N LYS A 430 24.90 -19.57 -5.27
CA LYS A 430 25.49 -18.24 -5.07
C LYS A 430 26.12 -17.72 -6.36
N ALA A 431 26.14 -16.40 -6.51
CA ALA A 431 26.82 -15.71 -7.60
C ALA A 431 27.39 -14.38 -7.10
N TYR A 432 28.44 -13.88 -7.76
CA TYR A 432 28.92 -12.51 -7.58
C TYR A 432 28.60 -11.68 -8.81
N PHE A 433 28.13 -10.44 -8.61
CA PHE A 433 27.78 -9.53 -9.71
C PHE A 433 28.15 -8.08 -9.40
N ASN A 434 28.36 -7.28 -10.45
CA ASN A 434 28.54 -5.83 -10.35
C ASN A 434 27.18 -5.13 -10.46
N SER A 435 27.01 -3.99 -9.80
CA SER A 435 25.77 -3.23 -9.92
C SER A 435 25.61 -2.72 -11.36
N PRO A 436 24.43 -2.88 -12.00
CA PRO A 436 24.16 -2.22 -13.26
C PRO A 436 24.17 -0.71 -13.11
N ASP A 437 24.66 0.00 -14.14
CA ASP A 437 24.69 1.47 -14.19
C ASP A 437 23.30 2.12 -14.10
N GLY A 438 23.26 3.45 -13.99
CA GLY A 438 22.04 4.25 -13.97
C GLY A 438 21.25 4.15 -12.66
N ASP A 439 20.09 4.81 -12.62
CA ASP A 439 19.26 4.95 -11.41
C ASP A 439 17.94 4.15 -11.48
N GLU A 440 17.67 3.44 -12.58
CA GLU A 440 16.37 2.79 -12.80
C GLU A 440 16.13 1.66 -11.77
N PRO A 441 14.92 1.50 -11.20
CA PRO A 441 14.65 0.43 -10.23
C PRO A 441 15.02 -0.95 -10.77
N LEU A 442 15.64 -1.79 -9.94
CA LEU A 442 16.12 -3.11 -10.33
C LEU A 442 15.19 -4.22 -9.83
N ALA A 443 15.18 -5.35 -10.54
CA ALA A 443 14.56 -6.57 -10.05
C ALA A 443 15.30 -7.81 -10.57
N LEU A 444 15.24 -8.91 -9.82
CA LEU A 444 15.64 -10.23 -10.33
C LEU A 444 14.46 -10.84 -11.09
N ASP A 445 14.69 -11.25 -12.33
CA ASP A 445 13.80 -12.12 -13.07
C ASP A 445 14.07 -13.57 -12.66
N MET A 446 13.06 -14.21 -12.08
CA MET A 446 13.13 -15.56 -11.53
C MET A 446 12.37 -16.59 -12.38
N GLU A 447 11.98 -16.27 -13.62
CA GLU A 447 11.14 -17.15 -14.48
C GLU A 447 11.66 -18.59 -14.64
N GLY A 448 12.99 -18.80 -14.63
CA GLY A 448 13.58 -20.14 -14.72
C GLY A 448 13.62 -20.93 -13.41
N MET A 449 13.18 -20.34 -12.29
CA MET A 449 13.27 -20.92 -10.94
C MET A 449 11.91 -21.40 -10.43
N GLY A 450 11.90 -22.19 -9.36
CA GLY A 450 10.70 -22.77 -8.75
C GLY A 450 10.18 -21.94 -7.57
N LYS A 451 10.69 -22.22 -6.38
CA LYS A 451 10.25 -21.60 -5.12
C LYS A 451 11.41 -21.50 -4.14
N GLY A 452 11.44 -20.46 -3.31
CA GLY A 452 12.42 -20.41 -2.23
C GLY A 452 12.65 -19.00 -1.70
N GLN A 453 13.91 -18.65 -1.43
CA GLN A 453 14.32 -17.39 -0.80
C GLN A 453 15.55 -16.77 -1.47
N ILE A 454 15.61 -15.43 -1.50
CA ILE A 454 16.69 -14.65 -2.12
C ILE A 454 17.31 -13.70 -1.09
N TRP A 455 18.65 -13.63 -1.10
CA TRP A 455 19.43 -12.63 -0.37
C TRP A 455 20.44 -11.94 -1.28
N ILE A 456 20.67 -10.65 -1.07
CA ILE A 456 21.76 -9.88 -1.68
C ILE A 456 22.57 -9.24 -0.57
N ASN A 457 23.89 -9.47 -0.53
CA ASN A 457 24.80 -8.96 0.50
C ASN A 457 24.33 -9.27 1.94
N GLY A 458 23.71 -10.43 2.15
CA GLY A 458 23.08 -10.85 3.42
C GLY A 458 21.69 -10.27 3.69
N GLN A 459 21.24 -9.26 2.95
CA GLN A 459 19.91 -8.67 3.08
C GLN A 459 18.86 -9.52 2.37
N SER A 460 17.78 -9.89 3.07
CA SER A 460 16.72 -10.71 2.49
C SER A 460 15.84 -9.88 1.55
N ILE A 461 15.85 -10.22 0.27
CA ILE A 461 14.95 -9.69 -0.77
C ILE A 461 13.53 -10.25 -0.53
N GLY A 462 13.44 -11.50 -0.09
CA GLY A 462 12.20 -12.14 0.31
C GLY A 462 12.05 -13.56 -0.24
N ARG A 463 10.82 -14.08 -0.18
CA ARG A 463 10.45 -15.35 -0.80
C ARG A 463 10.16 -15.15 -2.28
N TYR A 464 10.52 -16.12 -3.11
CA TYR A 464 10.05 -16.21 -4.49
C TYR A 464 9.23 -17.48 -4.70
N TRP A 465 8.27 -17.40 -5.62
CA TRP A 465 7.52 -18.56 -6.10
C TRP A 465 6.94 -18.24 -7.48
N THR A 466 7.36 -18.98 -8.50
CA THR A 466 6.88 -18.81 -9.88
C THR A 466 5.53 -19.46 -10.15
N ALA A 467 4.71 -19.67 -9.09
CA ALA A 467 3.36 -20.23 -9.20
C ALA A 467 2.52 -19.44 -10.22
N TYR A 468 1.96 -20.16 -11.20
CA TYR A 468 1.20 -19.56 -12.28
C TYR A 468 -0.16 -19.08 -11.77
N ALA A 469 -0.53 -17.85 -12.12
CA ALA A 469 -1.77 -17.22 -11.74
C ALA A 469 -2.98 -17.89 -12.40
N ASN A 470 -3.90 -18.41 -11.60
CA ASN A 470 -5.20 -18.91 -12.03
C ASN A 470 -6.29 -17.86 -11.76
N GLY A 471 -7.10 -17.52 -12.76
CA GLY A 471 -8.11 -16.45 -12.66
C GLY A 471 -8.80 -16.14 -13.99
N GLN A 472 -9.62 -15.09 -14.00
CA GLN A 472 -10.44 -14.67 -15.15
C GLN A 472 -9.99 -13.31 -15.69
N CYS A 473 -8.94 -13.30 -16.51
CA CYS A 473 -8.34 -12.07 -17.05
C CYS A 473 -9.03 -11.56 -18.34
N ASN A 474 -10.37 -11.50 -18.35
CA ASN A 474 -11.18 -11.24 -19.55
C ASN A 474 -11.39 -9.72 -19.84
N GLY A 475 -10.37 -8.90 -19.59
CA GLY A 475 -10.48 -7.44 -19.59
C GLY A 475 -11.45 -6.93 -18.51
N CYS A 476 -11.65 -5.61 -18.41
CA CYS A 476 -12.71 -5.06 -17.57
C CYS A 476 -13.14 -3.64 -17.97
N SER A 477 -14.34 -3.25 -17.55
CA SER A 477 -14.85 -1.88 -17.63
C SER A 477 -14.76 -1.20 -16.26
N TYR A 478 -14.54 0.12 -16.25
CA TYR A 478 -14.62 0.91 -15.02
C TYR A 478 -16.05 0.97 -14.48
N ALA A 479 -17.06 1.00 -15.34
CA ALA A 479 -18.46 1.20 -14.96
C ALA A 479 -19.04 0.06 -14.10
N GLY A 480 -19.97 0.41 -13.20
CA GLY A 480 -20.61 -0.51 -12.26
C GLY A 480 -19.71 -0.91 -11.07
N SER A 481 -20.31 -1.41 -10.00
CA SER A 481 -19.61 -1.68 -8.73
C SER A 481 -18.38 -2.57 -8.89
N PHE A 482 -17.27 -2.15 -8.28
CA PHE A 482 -16.01 -2.88 -8.22
C PHE A 482 -16.03 -3.96 -7.14
N ARG A 483 -15.39 -5.08 -7.46
CA ARG A 483 -15.05 -6.19 -6.56
C ARG A 483 -13.73 -6.80 -7.06
N PRO A 484 -12.89 -7.42 -6.20
CA PRO A 484 -11.54 -7.82 -6.61
C PRO A 484 -11.48 -8.64 -7.92
N PRO A 485 -12.36 -9.65 -8.16
CA PRO A 485 -12.33 -10.41 -9.41
C PRO A 485 -12.72 -9.65 -10.68
N LYS A 486 -13.20 -8.40 -10.60
CA LYS A 486 -13.70 -7.63 -11.76
C LYS A 486 -12.60 -7.32 -12.79
N CYS A 487 -11.38 -7.11 -12.34
CA CYS A 487 -10.26 -6.61 -13.15
C CYS A 487 -8.98 -7.37 -12.80
N GLN A 488 -8.89 -8.61 -13.28
CA GLN A 488 -7.74 -9.49 -13.07
C GLN A 488 -6.76 -9.43 -14.25
N LEU A 489 -5.46 -9.47 -13.95
CA LEU A 489 -4.36 -9.51 -14.93
C LEU A 489 -3.35 -10.61 -14.59
N GLY A 490 -2.56 -11.03 -15.58
CA GLY A 490 -1.43 -11.95 -15.39
C GLY A 490 -1.79 -13.44 -15.38
N CYS A 491 -3.06 -13.82 -15.59
CA CYS A 491 -3.48 -15.21 -15.68
C CYS A 491 -2.63 -16.00 -16.70
N GLY A 492 -2.27 -17.24 -16.35
CA GLY A 492 -1.40 -18.08 -17.19
C GLY A 492 0.08 -17.66 -17.22
N LYS A 493 0.50 -16.74 -16.35
CA LYS A 493 1.91 -16.36 -16.12
C LYS A 493 2.27 -16.53 -14.64
N PRO A 494 3.56 -16.60 -14.25
CA PRO A 494 3.96 -16.54 -12.86
C PRO A 494 3.36 -15.32 -12.16
N THR A 495 2.68 -15.54 -11.03
CA THR A 495 2.04 -14.49 -10.19
C THR A 495 2.99 -13.32 -9.96
N GLN A 496 4.21 -13.65 -9.57
CA GLN A 496 5.31 -12.72 -9.46
C GLN A 496 6.55 -13.34 -10.14
N ARG A 497 6.91 -12.78 -11.29
CA ARG A 497 8.14 -13.10 -12.03
C ARG A 497 9.35 -12.29 -11.55
N TRP A 498 9.13 -11.02 -11.21
CA TRP A 498 10.18 -10.06 -10.89
C TRP A 498 10.19 -9.71 -9.40
N TYR A 499 11.38 -9.75 -8.79
CA TYR A 499 11.60 -9.55 -7.35
C TYR A 499 12.48 -8.32 -7.14
N HIS A 500 11.91 -7.26 -6.56
CA HIS A 500 12.54 -5.94 -6.44
C HIS A 500 13.88 -5.99 -5.69
N VAL A 501 14.90 -5.36 -6.27
CA VAL A 501 16.23 -5.18 -5.68
C VAL A 501 16.43 -3.69 -5.39
N PRO A 502 16.41 -3.26 -4.11
CA PRO A 502 16.72 -1.88 -3.75
C PRO A 502 18.16 -1.54 -4.14
N ARG A 503 18.36 -0.44 -4.90
CA ARG A 503 19.71 -0.02 -5.32
C ARG A 503 20.64 0.27 -4.14
N SER A 504 20.12 0.78 -3.01
CA SER A 504 20.93 1.05 -1.81
C SER A 504 21.46 -0.20 -1.10
N TRP A 505 21.06 -1.41 -1.52
CA TRP A 505 21.66 -2.67 -1.04
C TRP A 505 22.85 -3.13 -1.89
N LEU A 506 23.14 -2.44 -3.00
CA LEU A 506 24.21 -2.78 -3.93
C LEU A 506 25.48 -1.95 -3.68
N LYS A 507 26.61 -2.63 -3.79
CA LYS A 507 27.95 -2.06 -3.96
C LYS A 507 28.24 -1.92 -5.47
N PRO A 508 29.19 -1.10 -5.90
CA PRO A 508 29.57 -1.01 -7.32
C PRO A 508 29.98 -2.37 -7.91
N THR A 509 30.76 -3.15 -7.16
CA THR A 509 31.26 -4.48 -7.57
C THR A 509 31.11 -5.51 -6.46
N GLN A 510 31.27 -6.80 -6.79
CA GLN A 510 31.34 -7.91 -5.83
C GLN A 510 30.11 -8.02 -4.90
N ASN A 511 28.90 -7.82 -5.45
CA ASN A 511 27.67 -8.12 -4.74
C ASN A 511 27.45 -9.62 -4.68
N LEU A 512 27.22 -10.15 -3.47
CA LEU A 512 26.91 -11.56 -3.26
C LEU A 512 25.39 -11.77 -3.41
N LEU A 513 24.97 -12.49 -4.44
CA LEU A 513 23.63 -13.07 -4.57
C LEU A 513 23.64 -14.47 -3.97
N VAL A 514 22.70 -14.78 -3.07
CA VAL A 514 22.43 -16.14 -2.57
C VAL A 514 20.97 -16.47 -2.81
N VAL A 515 20.71 -17.66 -3.34
CA VAL A 515 19.35 -18.18 -3.60
C VAL A 515 19.25 -19.58 -3.01
N PHE A 516 18.24 -19.80 -2.18
CA PHE A 516 17.80 -21.13 -1.80
C PHE A 516 16.63 -21.53 -2.71
N GLU A 517 16.75 -22.65 -3.42
CA GLU A 517 15.74 -23.23 -4.30
C GLU A 517 15.17 -24.51 -3.67
N GLU A 518 13.87 -24.50 -3.41
CA GLU A 518 13.13 -25.52 -2.67
C GLU A 518 12.66 -26.68 -3.58
N LEU A 519 12.22 -26.37 -4.80
CA LEU A 519 11.57 -27.34 -5.72
C LEU A 519 12.51 -27.81 -6.83
N GLY A 520 13.38 -26.93 -7.29
CA GLY A 520 14.26 -27.13 -8.44
C GLY A 520 14.03 -26.05 -9.50
N GLY A 521 15.11 -25.58 -10.11
CA GLY A 521 15.11 -24.48 -11.07
C GLY A 521 16.41 -24.42 -11.87
N ASP A 522 16.43 -23.60 -12.91
CA ASP A 522 17.62 -23.31 -13.71
C ASP A 522 18.23 -21.95 -13.32
N PRO A 523 19.28 -21.93 -12.48
CA PRO A 523 19.89 -20.68 -12.03
C PRO A 523 20.58 -19.90 -13.15
N SER A 524 20.84 -20.51 -14.32
CA SER A 524 21.43 -19.80 -15.47
C SER A 524 20.45 -18.80 -16.11
N ARG A 525 19.15 -18.96 -15.85
CA ARG A 525 18.08 -18.05 -16.32
C ARG A 525 17.78 -16.91 -15.36
N ILE A 526 18.38 -16.87 -14.18
CA ILE A 526 18.27 -15.73 -13.26
C ILE A 526 18.98 -14.53 -13.92
N SER A 527 18.27 -13.41 -14.07
CA SER A 527 18.85 -12.18 -14.61
C SER A 527 18.43 -10.96 -13.81
N LEU A 528 19.31 -9.95 -13.75
CA LEU A 528 19.03 -8.67 -13.12
C LEU A 528 18.50 -7.71 -14.18
N VAL A 529 17.25 -7.28 -14.04
CA VAL A 529 16.55 -6.44 -15.02
C VAL A 529 16.33 -5.02 -14.49
N LYS A 530 16.38 -4.04 -15.39
CA LYS A 530 16.04 -2.64 -15.14
C LYS A 530 14.57 -2.38 -15.45
N ARG A 531 13.86 -1.69 -14.56
CA ARG A 531 12.49 -1.22 -14.78
C ARG A 531 12.51 0.22 -15.31
N SER A 532 12.48 0.37 -16.63
CA SER A 532 12.25 1.67 -17.27
C SER A 532 10.76 1.95 -17.47
N VAL A 533 10.39 3.23 -17.48
CA VAL A 533 9.11 3.67 -18.05
C VAL A 533 9.38 4.00 -19.51
N ALA A 534 8.89 3.17 -20.42
CA ALA A 534 9.05 3.38 -21.86
C ALA A 534 8.04 4.39 -22.41
N THR A 535 6.86 4.49 -21.81
CA THR A 535 5.74 5.30 -22.30
C THR A 535 5.02 5.97 -21.15
N VAL A 536 4.67 7.24 -21.32
CA VAL A 536 3.83 8.01 -20.40
C VAL A 536 2.61 8.52 -21.13
N CYS A 537 1.47 8.51 -20.45
CA CYS A 537 0.19 8.94 -21.00
C CYS A 537 -0.46 9.99 -20.11
N ALA A 538 -1.26 10.86 -20.72
CA ALA A 538 -2.15 11.77 -20.01
C ALA A 538 -3.42 11.98 -20.83
N GLU A 539 -4.55 12.13 -20.15
CA GLU A 539 -5.82 12.55 -20.74
C GLU A 539 -6.45 13.59 -19.82
N VAL A 540 -6.80 14.76 -20.37
CA VAL A 540 -7.40 15.86 -19.60
C VAL A 540 -8.42 16.58 -20.49
N ALA A 541 -9.55 17.00 -19.90
CA ALA A 541 -10.63 17.71 -20.58
C ALA A 541 -10.50 19.25 -20.44
N GLU A 542 -11.16 20.01 -21.33
CA GLU A 542 -11.19 21.48 -21.30
C GLU A 542 -11.66 22.09 -19.98
N PHE A 543 -12.54 21.39 -19.25
CA PHE A 543 -13.07 21.81 -17.95
C PHE A 543 -12.60 20.89 -16.80
N HIS A 544 -11.44 20.26 -16.94
CA HIS A 544 -10.89 19.45 -15.85
C HIS A 544 -10.56 20.34 -14.63
N PRO A 545 -11.10 20.05 -13.43
CA PRO A 545 -10.91 20.92 -12.27
C PRO A 545 -9.42 21.01 -11.90
N THR A 546 -8.98 22.20 -11.46
CA THR A 546 -7.62 22.40 -10.96
C THR A 546 -7.68 22.77 -9.48
N LEU A 547 -6.75 22.24 -8.67
CA LEU A 547 -6.67 22.51 -7.22
C LEU A 547 -6.63 24.01 -6.88
N LYS A 548 -6.10 24.85 -7.78
CA LYS A 548 -6.11 26.30 -7.61
C LYS A 548 -7.50 26.91 -7.81
N ASN A 549 -8.24 26.48 -8.83
CA ASN A 549 -9.59 26.99 -9.09
C ASN A 549 -10.59 26.60 -8.00
N TRP A 550 -10.36 25.49 -7.30
CA TRP A 550 -11.22 25.04 -6.19
C TRP A 550 -11.36 26.10 -5.07
N HIS A 551 -10.31 26.87 -4.79
CA HIS A 551 -10.38 27.97 -3.81
C HIS A 551 -11.16 29.19 -4.32
N ILE A 552 -11.20 29.39 -5.64
CA ILE A 552 -11.93 30.48 -6.30
C ILE A 552 -13.44 30.19 -6.20
N GLU A 553 -13.84 28.99 -6.61
CA GLU A 553 -15.23 28.53 -6.65
C GLU A 553 -15.83 28.31 -5.25
N SER A 554 -15.04 27.79 -4.30
CA SER A 554 -15.55 27.46 -2.95
C SER A 554 -15.59 28.63 -1.96
N TYR A 555 -14.86 29.73 -2.23
CA TYR A 555 -14.72 30.87 -1.30
C TYR A 555 -14.98 32.24 -1.95
N GLY A 556 -15.43 32.29 -3.21
CA GLY A 556 -15.80 33.54 -3.90
C GLY A 556 -14.65 34.52 -4.08
N ARG A 557 -13.40 34.04 -4.14
CA ARG A 557 -12.23 34.89 -4.33
C ARG A 557 -12.11 35.36 -5.78
N ALA A 558 -11.82 36.64 -5.99
CA ALA A 558 -11.53 37.20 -7.31
C ALA A 558 -10.08 36.88 -7.75
N GLU A 559 -9.79 35.60 -7.99
CA GLU A 559 -8.54 35.14 -8.62
C GLU A 559 -8.82 34.66 -10.06
N GLU A 560 -7.80 34.65 -10.92
CA GLU A 560 -7.95 34.35 -12.36
C GLU A 560 -8.07 32.84 -12.61
N PHE A 561 -9.13 32.41 -13.31
CA PHE A 561 -9.42 31.00 -13.55
C PHE A 561 -8.33 30.34 -14.40
N HIS A 562 -7.58 29.41 -13.83
CA HIS A 562 -6.49 28.75 -14.53
C HIS A 562 -7.00 27.64 -15.47
N SER A 563 -6.71 27.79 -16.77
CA SER A 563 -7.05 26.77 -17.78
C SER A 563 -6.32 25.44 -17.52
N PRO A 564 -6.98 24.28 -17.73
CA PRO A 564 -6.39 22.97 -17.46
C PRO A 564 -5.16 22.67 -18.33
N LYS A 565 -4.29 21.80 -17.83
CA LYS A 565 -3.03 21.44 -18.49
C LYS A 565 -2.83 19.93 -18.50
N VAL A 566 -2.45 19.38 -19.65
CA VAL A 566 -1.84 18.04 -19.71
C VAL A 566 -0.43 18.14 -19.15
N HIS A 567 -0.12 17.27 -18.19
CA HIS A 567 1.21 17.13 -17.60
C HIS A 567 1.83 15.79 -18.01
N LEU A 568 3.05 15.82 -18.55
CA LEU A 568 3.85 14.63 -18.87
C LEU A 568 5.16 14.71 -18.10
N ARG A 569 5.63 13.58 -17.56
CA ARG A 569 6.88 13.47 -16.80
C ARG A 569 7.52 12.10 -17.03
N CYS A 570 8.66 12.07 -17.69
CA CYS A 570 9.53 10.89 -17.74
C CYS A 570 10.30 10.74 -16.41
N ASN A 571 10.92 9.58 -16.19
CA ASN A 571 11.75 9.36 -15.01
C ASN A 571 12.99 10.28 -14.98
N GLN A 572 13.69 10.29 -13.86
CA GLN A 572 15.01 10.93 -13.76
C GLN A 572 15.98 10.31 -14.77
N GLY A 573 16.82 11.14 -15.39
CA GLY A 573 17.73 10.73 -16.47
C GLY A 573 17.07 10.50 -17.84
N GLN A 574 15.73 10.58 -17.96
CA GLN A 574 15.01 10.43 -19.24
C GLN A 574 14.41 11.73 -19.76
N THR A 575 14.22 11.81 -21.08
CA THR A 575 13.42 12.86 -21.74
C THR A 575 12.38 12.25 -22.66
N ILE A 576 11.33 13.02 -22.98
CA ILE A 576 10.33 12.65 -23.98
C ILE A 576 11.03 12.62 -25.35
N SER A 577 11.25 11.44 -25.91
CA SER A 577 12.00 11.24 -27.15
C SER A 577 11.13 11.38 -28.40
N SER A 578 9.88 10.91 -28.32
CA SER A 578 8.87 11.07 -29.37
C SER A 578 7.46 11.10 -28.78
N ILE A 579 6.51 11.55 -29.58
CA ILE A 579 5.08 11.40 -29.30
C ILE A 579 4.60 10.21 -30.14
N LYS A 580 3.84 9.30 -29.53
CA LYS A 580 3.21 8.16 -30.22
C LYS A 580 1.77 8.47 -30.61
N PHE A 581 1.07 9.26 -29.80
CA PHE A 581 -0.28 9.72 -30.07
C PHE A 581 -0.52 11.08 -29.41
N ALA A 582 -1.25 11.96 -30.09
CA ALA A 582 -1.81 13.17 -29.48
C ALA A 582 -3.06 13.59 -30.25
N SER A 583 -4.18 13.75 -29.54
CA SER A 583 -5.44 14.20 -30.13
C SER A 583 -6.18 15.11 -29.16
N PHE A 584 -6.38 16.36 -29.57
CA PHE A 584 -7.33 17.30 -28.96
C PHE A 584 -8.65 17.23 -29.73
N GLY A 585 -9.70 16.74 -29.08
CA GLY A 585 -10.98 16.46 -29.74
C GLY A 585 -11.80 15.45 -28.92
N THR A 586 -12.29 14.39 -29.57
CA THR A 586 -13.04 13.30 -28.93
C THR A 586 -12.31 11.94 -29.04
N PRO A 587 -11.02 11.82 -28.63
CA PRO A 587 -10.26 10.57 -28.74
C PRO A 587 -10.93 9.41 -27.99
N LEU A 588 -10.67 8.20 -28.47
CA LEU A 588 -11.20 6.94 -27.94
C LEU A 588 -10.07 6.05 -27.41
N GLY A 589 -10.43 5.03 -26.63
CA GLY A 589 -9.48 4.05 -26.07
C GLY A 589 -8.83 4.49 -24.77
N THR A 590 -7.68 3.90 -24.46
CA THR A 590 -6.90 4.16 -23.24
C THR A 590 -5.41 4.22 -23.57
N CYS A 591 -4.55 4.58 -22.61
CA CYS A 591 -3.09 4.55 -22.78
C CYS A 591 -2.61 3.24 -23.46
N GLY A 592 -1.85 3.35 -24.56
CA GLY A 592 -1.39 2.22 -25.37
C GLY A 592 -2.35 1.82 -26.51
N THR A 593 -3.63 2.17 -26.41
CA THR A 593 -4.71 1.83 -27.37
C THR A 593 -5.51 3.05 -27.83
N TYR A 594 -4.98 4.27 -27.66
CA TYR A 594 -5.67 5.49 -28.08
C TYR A 594 -5.91 5.51 -29.59
N GLN A 595 -7.10 5.98 -29.96
CA GLN A 595 -7.53 6.16 -31.33
C GLN A 595 -8.06 7.58 -31.53
N GLN A 596 -7.85 8.12 -32.73
CA GLN A 596 -8.44 9.40 -33.12
C GLN A 596 -9.98 9.24 -33.17
N GLY A 597 -10.69 10.22 -32.61
CA GLY A 597 -12.15 10.26 -32.67
C GLY A 597 -12.68 10.97 -33.91
N THR A 598 -14.00 11.09 -33.99
CA THR A 598 -14.70 11.85 -35.04
C THR A 598 -14.40 13.34 -35.02
N CYS A 599 -14.11 13.92 -33.85
CA CYS A 599 -13.52 15.26 -33.72
C CYS A 599 -12.04 15.18 -33.35
N HIS A 600 -11.22 15.97 -34.05
CA HIS A 600 -9.77 16.07 -33.83
C HIS A 600 -9.21 17.38 -34.42
N ALA A 601 -8.39 18.12 -33.66
CA ALA A 601 -7.60 19.24 -34.18
C ALA A 601 -6.32 18.73 -34.87
N PRO A 602 -6.12 18.92 -36.18
CA PRO A 602 -4.98 18.33 -36.92
C PRO A 602 -3.60 18.66 -36.36
N THR A 603 -3.45 19.83 -35.74
CA THR A 603 -2.18 20.33 -35.16
C THR A 603 -1.84 19.69 -33.81
N SER A 604 -2.69 18.80 -33.28
CA SER A 604 -2.53 18.17 -31.96
C SER A 604 -1.16 17.53 -31.75
N TYR A 605 -0.68 16.78 -32.74
CA TYR A 605 0.62 16.12 -32.69
C TYR A 605 1.76 17.14 -32.63
N ASP A 606 1.83 18.04 -33.61
CA ASP A 606 2.94 19.01 -33.77
C ASP A 606 3.09 19.93 -32.55
N ILE A 607 1.97 20.35 -31.94
CA ILE A 607 1.99 21.21 -30.76
C ILE A 607 2.53 20.47 -29.54
N ILE A 608 2.14 19.21 -29.35
CA ILE A 608 2.64 18.39 -28.23
C ILE A 608 4.11 18.04 -28.47
N GLU A 609 4.49 17.62 -29.67
CA GLU A 609 5.88 17.29 -29.98
C GLU A 609 6.79 18.52 -29.76
N ARG A 610 6.47 19.66 -30.38
CA ARG A 610 7.22 20.91 -30.23
C ARG A 610 7.32 21.40 -28.79
N LYS A 611 6.29 21.21 -27.96
CA LYS A 611 6.30 21.66 -26.56
C LYS A 611 7.01 20.68 -25.62
N CYS A 612 6.97 19.38 -25.90
CA CYS A 612 7.35 18.35 -24.94
C CYS A 612 8.61 17.55 -25.31
N LYS A 613 8.92 17.35 -26.59
CA LYS A 613 10.09 16.58 -27.04
C LYS A 613 11.40 17.17 -26.50
N GLY A 614 12.32 16.30 -26.10
CA GLY A 614 13.60 16.68 -25.49
C GLY A 614 13.52 17.17 -24.03
N LYS A 615 12.33 17.18 -23.40
CA LYS A 615 12.15 17.59 -22.00
C LYS A 615 11.81 16.40 -21.12
N GLN A 616 12.31 16.41 -19.88
CA GLN A 616 11.90 15.43 -18.86
C GLN A 616 10.45 15.66 -18.41
N ARG A 617 10.06 16.92 -18.23
CA ARG A 617 8.71 17.33 -17.82
C ARG A 617 8.13 18.33 -18.83
N CYS A 618 6.87 18.14 -19.18
CA CYS A 618 6.10 19.03 -20.04
C CYS A 618 4.77 19.40 -19.39
N ALA A 619 4.27 20.59 -19.69
CA ALA A 619 2.91 21.02 -19.36
C ALA A 619 2.32 21.76 -20.58
N VAL A 620 1.14 21.38 -21.05
CA VAL A 620 0.48 21.99 -22.20
C VAL A 620 -0.96 22.36 -21.86
N THR A 621 -1.27 23.65 -21.95
CA THR A 621 -2.61 24.19 -21.72
C THR A 621 -3.61 23.72 -22.77
N ILE A 622 -4.79 23.34 -22.31
CA ILE A 622 -5.90 22.82 -23.12
C ILE A 622 -6.81 24.00 -23.43
N SER A 623 -6.85 24.38 -24.71
CA SER A 623 -7.65 25.50 -25.20
C SER A 623 -7.64 25.49 -26.73
N ASN A 624 -8.76 25.88 -27.35
CA ASN A 624 -8.90 26.00 -28.81
C ASN A 624 -7.78 26.84 -29.44
N SER A 625 -7.45 27.99 -28.84
CA SER A 625 -6.39 28.88 -29.34
C SER A 625 -5.00 28.23 -29.32
N ASN A 626 -4.71 27.38 -28.32
CA ASN A 626 -3.44 26.64 -28.29
C ASN A 626 -3.38 25.51 -29.32
N PHE A 627 -4.53 25.06 -29.85
CA PHE A 627 -4.66 24.04 -30.90
C PHE A 627 -5.19 24.60 -32.25
N GLY A 628 -5.01 25.91 -32.46
CA GLY A 628 -5.40 26.63 -33.67
C GLY A 628 -6.80 27.21 -33.60
N GLN A 629 -7.82 26.35 -33.70
CA GLN A 629 -9.24 26.72 -33.65
C GLN A 629 -10.06 25.65 -32.92
N ASP A 630 -11.36 25.85 -32.73
CA ASP A 630 -12.23 24.81 -32.17
C ASP A 630 -12.46 23.69 -33.20
N PRO A 631 -11.99 22.45 -32.98
CA PRO A 631 -12.20 21.35 -33.92
C PRO A 631 -13.63 20.78 -33.89
N CYS A 632 -14.42 21.09 -32.85
CA CYS A 632 -15.82 20.72 -32.75
C CYS A 632 -16.57 21.65 -31.77
N PRO A 633 -17.18 22.73 -32.28
CA PRO A 633 -18.01 23.63 -31.48
C PRO A 633 -19.11 22.89 -30.71
N ASN A 634 -19.39 23.34 -29.49
CA ASN A 634 -20.37 22.75 -28.55
C ASN A 634 -20.07 21.32 -28.05
N VAL A 635 -19.05 20.63 -28.58
CA VAL A 635 -18.58 19.34 -28.10
C VAL A 635 -17.48 19.56 -27.05
N LEU A 636 -17.56 18.80 -25.94
CA LEU A 636 -16.51 18.79 -24.91
C LEU A 636 -15.26 18.12 -25.46
N LYS A 637 -14.14 18.84 -25.53
CA LYS A 637 -12.90 18.31 -26.04
C LYS A 637 -11.99 17.81 -24.91
N ARG A 638 -11.19 16.82 -25.26
CA ARG A 638 -10.15 16.20 -24.44
C ARG A 638 -8.86 16.17 -25.22
N LEU A 639 -7.75 16.41 -24.53
CA LEU A 639 -6.42 16.16 -25.04
C LEU A 639 -5.91 14.85 -24.44
N SER A 640 -5.86 13.79 -25.26
CA SER A 640 -5.23 12.52 -24.89
C SER A 640 -3.87 12.42 -25.60
N VAL A 641 -2.84 12.10 -24.83
CA VAL A 641 -1.44 12.03 -25.29
C VAL A 641 -0.79 10.73 -24.82
N GLU A 642 0.00 10.13 -25.70
CA GLU A 642 0.93 9.04 -25.41
C GLU A 642 2.32 9.44 -25.93
N ALA A 643 3.30 9.45 -25.04
CA ALA A 643 4.66 9.91 -25.31
C ALA A 643 5.70 8.88 -24.88
N VAL A 644 6.75 8.71 -25.66
CA VAL A 644 7.85 7.76 -25.40
C VAL A 644 8.93 8.46 -24.58
N CYS A 645 9.42 7.78 -23.55
CA CYS A 645 10.54 8.24 -22.72
C CYS A 645 11.79 7.44 -23.06
N ALA A 646 12.89 8.13 -23.37
CA ALA A 646 14.20 7.51 -23.58
C ALA A 646 15.24 8.13 -22.64
N PRO A 647 16.36 7.43 -22.33
CA PRO A 647 17.50 8.02 -21.67
C PRO A 647 17.94 9.30 -22.37
N THR A 648 18.33 10.31 -21.59
CA THR A 648 18.91 11.54 -22.14
C THR A 648 20.23 11.14 -22.79
N GLY A 649 20.28 11.19 -24.12
CA GLY A 649 21.46 10.76 -24.86
C GLY A 649 22.69 11.53 -24.40
N LEU A 650 23.70 10.82 -23.92
CA LEU A 650 25.06 11.35 -23.85
C LEU A 650 25.40 11.84 -25.26
N ARG A 651 25.52 13.16 -25.42
CA ARG A 651 26.30 13.71 -26.52
C ARG A 651 27.74 13.27 -26.25
N VAL A 652 28.21 12.33 -27.06
CA VAL A 652 29.63 12.03 -27.24
C VAL A 652 30.33 13.28 -27.77
#